data_AF-A4IB61-F1
#
_entry.id   AF-A4IB61-F1
#
_cell.length_a   1.000
_cell.length_b   1.000
_cell.length_c   1.000
_cell.angle_alpha   90.00
_cell.angle_beta   90.00
_cell.angle_gamma   90.00
#
_symmetry.space_group_name_H-M   'P 1'
#
loop_
_entity.id
_entity.type
_entity.pdbx_description
1 polymer ?
#
loop_
_entity_poly.entity_id
_entity_poly.type
_entity_poly.pdbx_seq_one_letter_code
_entity_poly.pdbx_strand_id
1 'polypeptide(L)'
;MQHSSYGASLPDALVRAIRAASKPFFQIQAFRYAQEANSRSDLGFVSLVMKTKALVPQEKFDSSHLLPSAWSELYRTAVKELADADAKELWGLVSVVLRVVEQGAVDCVNASAAIVEWHSWFDDELADAGAVIRQLQCEDPHADSDVVVEELGSNVLGRIEGAFLTGHFHAAASLMDALLLYLRRGGSALLTAEVETALANVKRLLTVTFHDPVSHRQWVETANDELQDSRITLLTASRGSQSGNDNGSGSSAGGATVMDKLVEDLCAASLDILLLITKDAKRMCDRCLDSHRTATDFLVAVCAIMEPYAGLQRVYSLFAKYVDDWDNTDGRQWYYECVLAILGVGSVVDMVAAMHEVAMIVAETFPQAAAVSSTISDEDAYDCDNDDADEVSDTVSLDAVTAAAKPPSAATTRRFMLTCMTAHIADLCAPAVVSTSAADIHLTFCRNELVTAYARLFAMHPRTWRIAGLYACYSPLNDPLFLSEIVLAVAPAAAADETVYRSLRAFFHTTWSTSSDHQQAVRAKLEAALPEHAAVAKWWSAMEYYYSQSYRDAHRHIIMTQLNSGNCVSAVWLAVQTQLTEVIESELRRQLKSKDALGNAQLYTVGSAVQNGFVAVGACANMELGRYLCAAAAFSAYRQAATAADASLAMLAQGQPSSLQPSRSPSRKFEFALAAAATCLQTIESALKSVVECHAMVHPSTIFTLVEHGTSLLLSLRQLMRVPGTGESTGSAHVSSCVLPLLIESYELASIHNVHHDPNLADRSRALAEQLAHVHQTSI
;
A
#
# COMPACT_ATOMS: atom_id res chain seq x y z
N MET A 1 22.22 12.87 -12.80
CA MET A 1 21.56 11.62 -12.36
C MET A 1 20.20 11.49 -13.05
N GLN A 2 20.01 10.50 -13.93
CA GLN A 2 18.65 10.16 -14.37
C GLN A 2 17.97 9.38 -13.24
N HIS A 3 17.13 10.06 -12.45
CA HIS A 3 16.18 9.37 -11.58
C HIS A 3 15.26 8.55 -12.48
N SER A 4 15.54 7.25 -12.62
CA SER A 4 14.48 6.30 -12.96
C SER A 4 13.35 6.56 -11.96
N SER A 5 12.15 6.79 -12.48
CA SER A 5 10.93 6.96 -11.70
C SER A 5 10.62 5.65 -10.96
N TYR A 6 11.38 5.40 -9.88
CA TYR A 6 11.18 4.29 -8.97
C TYR A 6 9.85 4.50 -8.26
N GLY A 7 8.86 3.73 -8.68
CA GLY A 7 7.48 3.83 -8.25
C GLY A 7 6.59 4.25 -9.41
N ALA A 8 6.20 3.27 -10.25
CA ALA A 8 5.10 3.43 -11.18
C ALA A 8 3.95 4.14 -10.45
N SER A 9 3.49 5.28 -10.98
CA SER A 9 2.47 6.11 -10.33
C SER A 9 1.22 5.26 -10.12
N LEU A 10 0.94 4.88 -8.88
CA LEU A 10 -0.25 4.09 -8.58
C LEU A 10 -1.46 5.03 -8.69
N PRO A 11 -2.46 4.74 -9.53
CA PRO A 11 -3.62 5.60 -9.69
C PRO A 11 -4.30 5.89 -8.35
N ASP A 12 -4.80 7.11 -8.17
CA ASP A 12 -5.38 7.56 -6.89
C ASP A 12 -6.54 6.68 -6.41
N ALA A 13 -7.33 6.14 -7.34
CA ALA A 13 -8.41 5.20 -7.03
C ALA A 13 -7.87 3.92 -6.36
N LEU A 14 -6.75 3.36 -6.85
CA LEU A 14 -6.12 2.20 -6.24
C LEU A 14 -5.56 2.54 -4.86
N VAL A 15 -4.95 3.71 -4.68
CA VAL A 15 -4.45 4.13 -3.35
C VAL A 15 -5.59 4.27 -2.34
N ARG A 16 -6.76 4.81 -2.75
CA ARG A 16 -7.94 4.85 -1.88
C ARG A 16 -8.46 3.45 -1.55
N ALA A 17 -8.55 2.58 -2.54
CA ALA A 17 -8.97 1.19 -2.35
C ALA A 17 -8.05 0.43 -1.38
N ILE A 18 -6.72 0.55 -1.52
CA ILE A 18 -5.73 -0.05 -0.59
C ILE A 18 -5.94 0.47 0.84
N ARG A 19 -6.14 1.78 1.00
CA ARG A 19 -6.38 2.38 2.33
C ARG A 19 -7.72 1.96 2.93
N ALA A 20 -8.73 1.75 2.10
CA ALA A 20 -10.04 1.29 2.55
C ALA A 20 -9.99 -0.18 2.95
N ALA A 21 -9.37 -1.05 2.15
CA ALA A 21 -9.24 -2.48 2.41
C ALA A 21 -8.29 -2.79 3.57
N SER A 22 -7.24 -2.00 3.77
CA SER A 22 -6.28 -2.27 4.85
C SER A 22 -6.84 -2.00 6.26
N LYS A 23 -7.87 -1.16 6.41
CA LYS A 23 -8.53 -0.89 7.71
C LYS A 23 -9.15 -2.14 8.35
N PRO A 24 -10.09 -2.85 7.69
CA PRO A 24 -10.65 -4.09 8.25
C PRO A 24 -9.57 -5.15 8.46
N PHE A 25 -8.58 -5.27 7.55
CA PHE A 25 -7.47 -6.20 7.73
C PHE A 25 -6.70 -5.92 9.03
N PHE A 26 -6.23 -4.69 9.26
CA PHE A 26 -5.49 -4.36 10.48
C PHE A 26 -6.35 -4.46 11.74
N GLN A 27 -7.66 -4.22 11.65
CA GLN A 27 -8.58 -4.44 12.76
C GLN A 27 -8.65 -5.93 13.16
N ILE A 28 -8.79 -6.82 12.17
CA ILE A 28 -8.80 -8.27 12.38
C ILE A 28 -7.46 -8.73 12.96
N GLN A 29 -6.34 -8.30 12.37
CA GLN A 29 -5.00 -8.69 12.84
C GLN A 29 -4.72 -8.18 14.25
N ALA A 30 -5.09 -6.93 14.56
CA ALA A 30 -4.94 -6.39 15.90
C ALA A 30 -5.70 -7.23 16.93
N PHE A 31 -6.91 -7.70 16.62
CA PHE A 31 -7.65 -8.61 17.50
C PHE A 31 -6.97 -9.99 17.61
N ARG A 32 -6.49 -10.55 16.49
CA ARG A 32 -5.78 -11.84 16.47
C ARG A 32 -4.49 -11.83 17.26
N TYR A 33 -3.78 -10.70 17.35
CA TYR A 33 -2.53 -10.57 18.12
C TYR A 33 -2.71 -9.90 19.48
N ALA A 34 -3.86 -9.26 19.75
CA ALA A 34 -4.22 -8.82 21.08
C ALA A 34 -4.37 -10.05 21.98
N GLN A 35 -3.35 -10.32 22.78
CA GLN A 35 -3.37 -11.40 23.77
C GLN A 35 -4.57 -11.24 24.71
N GLU A 36 -4.96 -12.39 25.28
CA GLU A 36 -5.47 -12.57 26.64
C GLU A 36 -4.51 -11.94 27.68
N ALA A 37 -4.21 -10.65 27.55
CA ALA A 37 -3.32 -9.85 28.37
C ALA A 37 -3.96 -9.50 29.73
N ASN A 38 -4.84 -10.38 30.23
CA ASN A 38 -5.31 -10.39 31.62
C ASN A 38 -4.40 -11.21 32.54
N SER A 39 -3.23 -11.68 32.06
CA SER A 39 -2.20 -12.25 32.93
C SER A 39 -1.01 -11.29 33.12
N ARG A 40 -1.22 -10.31 34.04
CA ARG A 40 -0.15 -9.61 34.79
C ARG A 40 0.91 -8.82 33.99
N SER A 41 0.54 -7.71 33.35
CA SER A 41 1.49 -6.59 33.21
C SER A 41 0.77 -5.25 33.03
N ASP A 42 1.23 -4.24 33.79
CA ASP A 42 0.81 -2.83 33.74
C ASP A 42 1.26 -2.14 32.44
N LEU A 43 0.81 -2.62 31.27
CA LEU A 43 1.11 -2.04 29.95
C LEU A 43 -0.09 -1.35 29.31
N GLY A 44 -1.00 -0.82 30.13
CA GLY A 44 -2.13 0.03 29.69
C GLY A 44 -1.75 1.35 29.00
N PHE A 45 -0.45 1.63 28.80
CA PHE A 45 0.02 2.90 28.23
C PHE A 45 0.36 2.85 26.73
N VAL A 46 0.54 1.68 26.11
CA VAL A 46 1.04 1.57 24.71
C VAL A 46 -0.09 1.56 23.66
N SER A 47 -1.34 1.33 24.09
CA SER A 47 -2.54 1.52 23.23
C SER A 47 -2.68 2.95 22.66
N LEU A 48 -1.94 3.92 23.22
CA LEU A 48 -1.98 5.32 22.78
C LEU A 48 -1.14 5.62 21.52
N VAL A 49 -0.11 4.83 21.21
CA VAL A 49 0.85 5.18 20.13
C VAL A 49 0.42 4.61 18.77
N MET A 50 -0.36 3.52 18.75
CA MET A 50 -1.05 3.05 17.53
C MET A 50 -2.24 3.93 17.13
N LYS A 51 -2.67 4.87 17.99
CA LYS A 51 -3.67 5.92 17.66
C LYS A 51 -3.04 7.12 16.93
N THR A 52 -2.08 6.90 16.03
CA THR A 52 -1.67 7.95 15.11
C THR A 52 -2.82 8.25 14.12
N LYS A 53 -3.61 9.28 14.45
CA LYS A 53 -4.50 10.05 13.55
C LYS A 53 -5.55 9.25 12.75
N ALA A 54 -6.42 8.51 13.43
CA ALA A 54 -7.81 8.37 12.95
C ALA A 54 -8.62 9.56 13.50
N LEU A 55 -8.70 10.65 12.74
CA LEU A 55 -9.51 11.84 13.01
C LEU A 55 -11.01 11.58 12.76
N VAL A 56 -11.59 10.54 13.35
CA VAL A 56 -13.06 10.39 13.54
C VAL A 56 -13.25 9.43 14.72
N PRO A 57 -14.12 9.72 15.71
CA PRO A 57 -14.57 8.70 16.63
C PRO A 57 -15.39 7.68 15.83
N GLN A 58 -14.74 6.63 15.34
CA GLN A 58 -15.47 5.47 14.84
C GLN A 58 -16.17 4.85 16.05
N GLU A 59 -17.50 4.78 16.00
CA GLU A 59 -18.27 3.86 16.84
C GLU A 59 -17.52 2.52 16.85
N LYS A 60 -17.27 1.97 18.04
CA LYS A 60 -16.65 0.65 18.17
C LYS A 60 -17.60 -0.37 17.54
N PHE A 61 -17.39 -0.64 16.26
CA PHE A 61 -18.00 -1.76 15.58
C PHE A 61 -17.43 -3.03 16.21
N ASP A 62 -18.22 -3.71 17.02
CA ASP A 62 -17.82 -4.97 17.67
C ASP A 62 -17.79 -6.07 16.61
N SER A 63 -16.63 -6.19 15.98
CA SER A 63 -16.40 -7.04 14.83
C SER A 63 -15.94 -8.46 15.22
N SER A 64 -15.89 -8.76 16.52
CA SER A 64 -15.35 -10.02 17.05
C SER A 64 -16.21 -11.25 16.75
N HIS A 65 -17.47 -11.04 16.36
CA HIS A 65 -18.44 -12.09 16.07
C HIS A 65 -18.83 -12.21 14.59
N LEU A 66 -18.19 -11.42 13.72
CA LEU A 66 -18.53 -11.44 12.30
C LEU A 66 -17.94 -12.66 11.62
N LEU A 67 -18.80 -13.39 10.92
CA LEU A 67 -18.42 -14.52 10.09
C LEU A 67 -17.66 -14.04 8.84
N PRO A 68 -16.80 -14.89 8.24
CA PRO A 68 -16.07 -14.59 7.02
C PRO A 68 -16.90 -13.94 5.89
N SER A 69 -18.14 -14.38 5.66
CA SER A 69 -19.05 -13.84 4.65
C SER A 69 -19.35 -12.35 4.87
N ALA A 70 -19.59 -11.93 6.11
CA ALA A 70 -19.86 -10.53 6.44
C ALA A 70 -18.60 -9.66 6.27
N TRP A 71 -17.42 -10.19 6.58
CA TRP A 71 -16.16 -9.51 6.32
C TRP A 71 -15.87 -9.40 4.82
N SER A 72 -16.15 -10.44 4.04
CA SER A 72 -16.02 -10.43 2.58
C SER A 72 -16.75 -9.24 1.97
N GLU A 73 -18.00 -8.98 2.38
CA GLU A 73 -18.79 -7.85 1.89
C GLU A 73 -18.22 -6.47 2.28
N LEU A 74 -17.58 -6.36 3.46
CA LEU A 74 -16.88 -5.14 3.85
C LEU A 74 -15.67 -4.87 2.94
N TYR A 75 -14.90 -5.91 2.59
CA TYR A 75 -13.80 -5.78 1.64
C TYR A 75 -14.28 -5.47 0.22
N ARG A 76 -15.36 -6.12 -0.23
CA ARG A 76 -16.00 -5.83 -1.53
C ARG A 76 -16.46 -4.38 -1.62
N THR A 77 -17.00 -3.84 -0.53
CA THR A 77 -17.39 -2.43 -0.44
C THR A 77 -16.17 -1.49 -0.49
N ALA A 78 -15.03 -1.88 0.09
CA ALA A 78 -13.81 -1.07 0.09
C ALA A 78 -13.23 -0.84 -1.32
N VAL A 79 -13.53 -1.73 -2.28
CA VAL A 79 -13.12 -1.60 -3.68
C VAL A 79 -14.24 -1.14 -4.61
N LYS A 80 -15.41 -0.73 -4.08
CA LYS A 80 -16.60 -0.40 -4.88
C LYS A 80 -16.38 0.68 -5.95
N GLU A 81 -15.48 1.64 -5.68
CA GLU A 81 -15.12 2.71 -6.63
C GLU A 81 -14.43 2.20 -7.90
N LEU A 82 -13.87 0.99 -7.88
CA LEU A 82 -13.19 0.39 -9.02
C LEU A 82 -14.20 -0.20 -10.00
N ALA A 83 -14.09 0.17 -11.28
CA ALA A 83 -15.03 -0.21 -12.33
C ALA A 83 -14.63 -1.54 -12.99
N ASP A 84 -14.96 -2.66 -12.34
CA ASP A 84 -14.91 -4.00 -12.94
C ASP A 84 -16.15 -4.80 -12.50
N ALA A 85 -17.02 -5.14 -13.43
CA ALA A 85 -18.28 -5.85 -13.15
C ALA A 85 -18.01 -7.32 -12.83
N ASP A 86 -17.26 -8.02 -13.69
CA ASP A 86 -16.93 -9.44 -13.54
C ASP A 86 -16.27 -9.73 -12.18
N ALA A 87 -15.30 -8.91 -11.76
CA ALA A 87 -14.63 -9.10 -10.47
C ALA A 87 -15.56 -8.84 -9.26
N LYS A 88 -16.54 -7.92 -9.39
CA LYS A 88 -17.54 -7.65 -8.34
C LYS A 88 -18.56 -8.78 -8.24
N GLU A 89 -18.96 -9.32 -9.39
CA GLU A 89 -19.86 -10.45 -9.51
C GLU A 89 -19.22 -11.69 -8.87
N LEU A 90 -17.99 -12.01 -9.25
CA LEU A 90 -17.22 -13.12 -8.68
C LEU A 90 -17.05 -12.98 -7.15
N TRP A 91 -16.75 -11.77 -6.67
CA TRP A 91 -16.63 -11.52 -5.23
C TRP A 91 -17.98 -11.72 -4.52
N GLY A 92 -19.09 -11.31 -5.14
CA GLY A 92 -20.42 -11.63 -4.65
C GLY A 92 -20.63 -13.13 -4.48
N LEU A 93 -20.18 -13.94 -5.44
CA LEU A 93 -20.28 -15.40 -5.37
C LEU A 93 -19.48 -15.96 -4.20
N VAL A 94 -18.25 -15.47 -3.97
CA VAL A 94 -17.44 -15.86 -2.81
C VAL A 94 -18.18 -15.62 -1.50
N SER A 95 -18.78 -14.44 -1.33
CA SER A 95 -19.56 -14.12 -0.12
C SER A 95 -20.76 -15.05 0.06
N VAL A 96 -21.45 -15.39 -1.02
CA VAL A 96 -22.59 -16.31 -1.02
C VAL A 96 -22.17 -17.72 -0.66
N VAL A 97 -21.11 -18.25 -1.29
CA VAL A 97 -20.58 -19.58 -0.96
C VAL A 97 -20.08 -19.64 0.48
N LEU A 98 -19.38 -18.61 0.96
CA LEU A 98 -18.99 -18.51 2.37
C LEU A 98 -20.21 -18.60 3.29
N ARG A 99 -21.28 -17.86 2.99
CA ARG A 99 -22.51 -17.89 3.78
C ARG A 99 -23.20 -19.26 3.77
N VAL A 100 -23.09 -20.02 2.68
CA VAL A 100 -23.61 -21.40 2.60
C VAL A 100 -22.79 -22.33 3.48
N VAL A 101 -21.45 -22.31 3.37
CA VAL A 101 -20.59 -23.22 4.17
C VAL A 101 -20.55 -22.87 5.66
N GLU A 102 -20.77 -21.61 6.02
CA GLU A 102 -20.88 -21.16 7.42
C GLU A 102 -22.13 -21.70 8.13
N GLN A 103 -23.19 -22.04 7.39
CA GLN A 103 -24.44 -22.58 7.96
C GLN A 103 -24.35 -24.07 8.35
N GLY A 104 -23.21 -24.73 8.07
CA GLY A 104 -22.97 -26.13 8.44
C GLY A 104 -22.99 -27.05 7.22
N ALA A 105 -23.29 -28.35 7.45
CA ALA A 105 -23.17 -29.41 6.44
C ALA A 105 -23.73 -28.97 5.09
N VAL A 106 -22.84 -28.81 4.12
CA VAL A 106 -23.07 -28.12 2.85
C VAL A 106 -24.19 -28.76 2.02
N ASP A 107 -24.45 -30.04 2.25
CA ASP A 107 -25.52 -30.80 1.60
C ASP A 107 -26.92 -30.55 2.21
N CYS A 108 -27.00 -29.91 3.38
CA CYS A 108 -28.25 -29.61 4.08
C CYS A 108 -28.73 -28.16 3.87
N VAL A 109 -27.87 -27.29 3.33
CA VAL A 109 -28.15 -25.88 3.09
C VAL A 109 -28.52 -25.70 1.61
N ASN A 110 -29.59 -24.96 1.33
CA ASN A 110 -30.04 -24.70 -0.03
C ASN A 110 -29.09 -23.69 -0.72
N ALA A 111 -28.05 -24.20 -1.37
CA ALA A 111 -27.09 -23.41 -2.12
C ALA A 111 -27.70 -22.79 -3.39
N SER A 112 -28.61 -23.52 -4.05
CA SER A 112 -29.27 -23.05 -5.27
C SER A 112 -30.03 -21.74 -5.07
N ALA A 113 -30.81 -21.63 -3.99
CA ALA A 113 -31.52 -20.38 -3.69
C ALA A 113 -30.55 -19.20 -3.48
N ALA A 114 -29.41 -19.44 -2.82
CA ALA A 114 -28.41 -18.41 -2.57
C ALA A 114 -27.70 -17.97 -3.86
N ILE A 115 -27.44 -18.90 -4.80
CA ILE A 115 -26.84 -18.61 -6.11
C ILE A 115 -27.81 -17.81 -7.00
N VAL A 116 -29.10 -18.14 -6.98
CA VAL A 116 -30.11 -17.36 -7.72
C VAL A 116 -30.22 -15.94 -7.13
N GLU A 117 -30.21 -15.80 -5.81
CA GLU A 117 -30.20 -14.48 -5.15
C GLU A 117 -28.96 -13.66 -5.53
N TRP A 118 -27.78 -14.29 -5.54
CA TRP A 118 -26.53 -13.65 -5.98
C TRP A 118 -26.64 -13.08 -7.39
N HIS A 119 -27.10 -13.89 -8.36
CA HIS A 119 -27.21 -13.44 -9.75
C HIS A 119 -28.17 -12.27 -9.90
N SER A 120 -29.27 -12.26 -9.15
CA SER A 120 -30.26 -11.16 -9.18
C SER A 120 -29.69 -9.79 -8.78
N TRP A 121 -28.53 -9.74 -8.11
CA TRP A 121 -27.86 -8.47 -7.76
C TRP A 121 -27.09 -7.85 -8.93
N PHE A 122 -26.84 -8.61 -9.99
CA PHE A 122 -26.05 -8.20 -11.15
C PHE A 122 -26.82 -8.32 -12.47
N ASP A 123 -27.97 -8.99 -12.46
CA ASP A 123 -28.89 -9.06 -13.58
C ASP A 123 -29.71 -7.77 -13.70
N ASP A 124 -29.33 -6.92 -14.67
CA ASP A 124 -30.05 -5.70 -15.02
C ASP A 124 -31.11 -5.93 -16.13
N GLU A 125 -31.25 -7.15 -16.67
CA GLU A 125 -32.06 -7.43 -17.86
C GLU A 125 -33.57 -7.17 -17.65
N LEU A 126 -34.02 -7.21 -16.39
CA LEU A 126 -35.41 -6.97 -16.01
C LEU A 126 -35.67 -5.59 -15.40
N ALA A 127 -34.67 -4.71 -15.35
CA ALA A 127 -34.79 -3.39 -14.72
C ALA A 127 -35.90 -2.53 -15.37
N ASP A 128 -36.15 -2.70 -16.66
CA ASP A 128 -37.15 -1.97 -17.44
C ASP A 128 -38.38 -2.83 -17.83
N ALA A 129 -38.54 -4.04 -17.28
CA ALA A 129 -39.63 -4.95 -17.63
C ALA A 129 -41.02 -4.29 -17.46
N GLY A 130 -41.20 -3.49 -16.40
CA GLY A 130 -42.43 -2.74 -16.17
C GLY A 130 -42.68 -1.58 -17.16
N ALA A 131 -41.65 -1.06 -17.82
CA ALA A 131 -41.80 -0.10 -18.92
C ALA A 131 -42.21 -0.82 -20.20
N VAL A 132 -41.59 -1.95 -20.52
CA VAL A 132 -41.93 -2.76 -21.70
C VAL A 132 -43.35 -3.35 -21.61
N ILE A 133 -43.76 -3.85 -20.44
CA ILE A 133 -45.15 -4.29 -20.22
C ILE A 133 -46.14 -3.16 -20.51
N ARG A 134 -45.85 -1.93 -20.05
CA ARG A 134 -46.71 -0.77 -20.32
C ARG A 134 -46.70 -0.36 -21.79
N GLN A 135 -45.54 -0.41 -22.43
CA GLN A 135 -45.40 -0.17 -23.86
C GLN A 135 -46.31 -1.12 -24.64
N LEU A 136 -46.17 -2.42 -24.40
CA LEU A 136 -47.01 -3.44 -25.01
C LEU A 136 -48.49 -3.18 -24.73
N GLN A 137 -48.89 -2.83 -23.52
CA GLN A 137 -50.31 -2.58 -23.18
C GLN A 137 -50.91 -1.34 -23.86
N CYS A 138 -50.09 -0.33 -24.19
CA CYS A 138 -50.57 0.97 -24.70
C CYS A 138 -50.44 1.12 -26.22
N GLU A 139 -49.42 0.52 -26.83
CA GLU A 139 -49.19 0.64 -28.27
C GLU A 139 -50.22 -0.15 -29.07
N ASP A 140 -50.63 0.42 -30.21
CA ASP A 140 -51.54 -0.22 -31.16
C ASP A 140 -50.69 -0.93 -32.24
N PRO A 141 -50.73 -2.26 -32.33
CA PRO A 141 -49.96 -3.02 -33.32
C PRO A 141 -50.23 -2.64 -34.78
N HIS A 142 -51.35 -1.98 -35.08
CA HIS A 142 -51.67 -1.50 -36.44
C HIS A 142 -51.07 -0.13 -36.78
N ALA A 143 -50.54 0.60 -35.79
CA ALA A 143 -49.96 1.91 -35.98
C ALA A 143 -48.49 1.85 -36.45
N ASP A 144 -47.81 0.72 -36.20
CA ASP A 144 -46.40 0.54 -36.48
C ASP A 144 -46.17 -0.27 -37.77
N SER A 145 -44.94 -0.21 -38.30
CA SER A 145 -44.54 -1.05 -39.43
C SER A 145 -44.23 -2.48 -38.99
N ASP A 146 -44.44 -3.44 -39.88
CA ASP A 146 -44.14 -4.86 -39.67
C ASP A 146 -42.74 -5.09 -39.08
N VAL A 147 -41.73 -4.31 -39.49
CA VAL A 147 -40.35 -4.42 -38.98
C VAL A 147 -40.27 -4.02 -37.50
N VAL A 148 -40.93 -2.93 -37.11
CA VAL A 148 -40.92 -2.43 -35.72
C VAL A 148 -41.65 -3.41 -34.81
N VAL A 149 -42.77 -3.97 -35.30
CA VAL A 149 -43.54 -4.99 -34.58
C VAL A 149 -42.70 -6.26 -34.38
N GLU A 150 -42.04 -6.76 -35.43
CA GLU A 150 -41.19 -7.97 -35.33
C GLU A 150 -40.01 -7.75 -34.37
N GLU A 151 -39.36 -6.58 -34.41
CA GLU A 151 -38.25 -6.24 -33.52
C GLU A 151 -38.71 -6.13 -32.05
N LEU A 152 -39.82 -5.46 -31.79
CA LEU A 152 -40.42 -5.36 -30.45
C LEU A 152 -40.81 -6.75 -29.93
N GLY A 153 -41.52 -7.54 -30.74
CA GLY A 153 -41.95 -8.88 -30.38
C GLY A 153 -40.79 -9.83 -30.09
N SER A 154 -39.76 -9.82 -30.94
CA SER A 154 -38.55 -10.63 -30.76
C SER A 154 -37.79 -10.24 -29.49
N ASN A 155 -37.69 -8.93 -29.21
CA ASN A 155 -37.06 -8.43 -27.97
C ASN A 155 -37.83 -8.92 -26.73
N VAL A 156 -39.16 -8.86 -26.76
CA VAL A 156 -40.01 -9.33 -25.65
C VAL A 156 -39.90 -10.84 -25.47
N LEU A 157 -39.83 -11.62 -26.54
CA LEU A 157 -39.59 -13.07 -26.47
C LEU A 157 -38.24 -13.40 -25.81
N GLY A 158 -37.17 -12.69 -26.20
CA GLY A 158 -35.86 -12.82 -25.55
C GLY A 158 -35.90 -12.49 -24.04
N ARG A 159 -36.70 -11.50 -23.63
CA ARG A 159 -36.92 -11.14 -22.22
C ARG A 159 -37.76 -12.15 -21.46
N ILE A 160 -38.77 -12.75 -22.10
CA ILE A 160 -39.57 -13.85 -21.49
C ILE A 160 -38.65 -15.01 -21.16
N GLU A 161 -37.81 -15.40 -22.12
CA GLU A 161 -36.83 -16.45 -21.92
C GLU A 161 -35.79 -16.09 -20.86
N GLY A 162 -35.20 -14.89 -20.92
CA GLY A 162 -34.26 -14.40 -19.91
C GLY A 162 -34.84 -14.44 -18.51
N ALA A 163 -36.04 -13.88 -18.33
CA ALA A 163 -36.76 -13.92 -17.05
C ALA A 163 -37.02 -15.36 -16.57
N PHE A 164 -37.34 -16.28 -17.48
CA PHE A 164 -37.56 -17.68 -17.13
C PHE A 164 -36.25 -18.35 -16.69
N LEU A 165 -35.18 -18.21 -17.48
CA LEU A 165 -33.87 -18.82 -17.19
C LEU A 165 -33.24 -18.26 -15.92
N THR A 166 -33.45 -16.98 -15.58
CA THR A 166 -32.92 -16.38 -14.34
C THR A 166 -33.83 -16.58 -13.12
N GLY A 167 -34.93 -17.35 -13.25
CA GLY A 167 -35.81 -17.70 -12.13
C GLY A 167 -36.89 -16.66 -11.80
N HIS A 168 -37.02 -15.60 -12.59
CA HIS A 168 -38.05 -14.57 -12.46
C HIS A 168 -39.38 -15.00 -13.13
N PHE A 169 -39.93 -16.15 -12.73
CA PHE A 169 -41.08 -16.78 -13.38
C PHE A 169 -42.32 -15.88 -13.48
N HIS A 170 -42.58 -15.05 -12.46
CA HIS A 170 -43.69 -14.11 -12.49
C HIS A 170 -43.48 -12.98 -13.52
N ALA A 171 -42.24 -12.53 -13.72
CA ALA A 171 -41.92 -11.53 -14.74
C ALA A 171 -42.11 -12.13 -16.14
N ALA A 172 -41.62 -13.36 -16.37
CA ALA A 172 -41.86 -14.10 -17.60
C ALA A 172 -43.35 -14.24 -17.90
N ALA A 173 -44.16 -14.67 -16.91
CA ALA A 173 -45.61 -14.79 -17.03
C ALA A 173 -46.29 -13.46 -17.38
N SER A 174 -45.84 -12.36 -16.78
CA SER A 174 -46.40 -11.02 -17.02
C SER A 174 -46.05 -10.47 -18.41
N LEU A 175 -44.83 -10.73 -18.88
CA LEU A 175 -44.38 -10.40 -20.23
C LEU A 175 -45.14 -11.22 -21.28
N MET A 176 -45.33 -12.53 -21.03
CA MET A 176 -46.18 -13.39 -21.88
C MET A 176 -47.61 -12.84 -21.98
N ASP A 177 -48.20 -12.42 -20.87
CA ASP A 177 -49.56 -11.87 -20.86
C ASP A 177 -49.66 -10.55 -21.64
N ALA A 178 -48.66 -9.68 -21.46
CA ALA A 178 -48.58 -8.41 -22.18
C ALA A 178 -48.41 -8.63 -23.69
N LEU A 179 -47.55 -9.57 -24.09
CA LEU A 179 -47.35 -9.92 -25.50
C LEU A 179 -48.61 -10.56 -26.09
N LEU A 180 -49.27 -11.49 -25.39
CA LEU A 180 -50.52 -12.10 -25.84
C LEU A 180 -51.61 -11.04 -26.07
N LEU A 181 -51.74 -10.07 -25.15
CA LEU A 181 -52.68 -8.96 -25.30
C LEU A 181 -52.36 -8.05 -26.49
N TYR A 182 -51.08 -7.84 -26.77
CA TYR A 182 -50.63 -7.11 -27.95
C TYR A 182 -50.97 -7.86 -29.24
N LEU A 183 -50.62 -9.16 -29.32
CA LEU A 183 -50.92 -10.00 -30.48
C LEU A 183 -52.42 -10.18 -30.74
N ARG A 184 -53.24 -10.27 -29.68
CA ARG A 184 -54.70 -10.33 -29.78
C ARG A 184 -55.27 -9.06 -30.41
N ARG A 185 -54.71 -7.88 -30.09
CA ARG A 185 -55.12 -6.61 -30.73
C ARG A 185 -54.68 -6.53 -32.19
N GLY A 186 -53.53 -7.12 -32.53
CA GLY A 186 -53.03 -7.22 -33.91
C GLY A 186 -53.84 -8.16 -34.80
N GLY A 187 -54.72 -9.00 -34.24
CA GLY A 187 -55.68 -9.81 -34.98
C GLY A 187 -55.11 -11.05 -35.67
N SER A 188 -54.11 -11.72 -35.09
CA SER A 188 -53.55 -12.97 -35.65
C SER A 188 -54.62 -14.07 -35.76
N ALA A 189 -54.60 -14.79 -36.88
CA ALA A 189 -55.52 -15.90 -37.14
C ALA A 189 -55.13 -17.19 -36.39
N LEU A 190 -53.89 -17.27 -35.88
CA LEU A 190 -53.37 -18.42 -35.15
C LEU A 190 -53.79 -18.45 -33.68
N LEU A 191 -54.29 -17.34 -33.13
CA LEU A 191 -54.82 -17.26 -31.76
C LEU A 191 -56.22 -17.89 -31.65
N THR A 192 -56.29 -19.22 -31.79
CA THR A 192 -57.53 -19.96 -31.53
C THR A 192 -57.79 -20.06 -30.03
N ALA A 193 -59.03 -20.40 -29.65
CA ALA A 193 -59.38 -20.59 -28.24
C ALA A 193 -58.52 -21.68 -27.57
N GLU A 194 -58.15 -22.73 -28.31
CA GLU A 194 -57.27 -23.79 -27.81
C GLU A 194 -55.84 -23.29 -27.59
N VAL A 195 -55.29 -22.50 -28.52
CA VAL A 195 -53.95 -21.91 -28.39
C VAL A 195 -53.91 -20.93 -27.23
N GLU A 196 -54.90 -20.05 -27.11
CA GLU A 196 -54.99 -19.12 -25.99
C GLU A 196 -55.15 -19.83 -24.64
N THR A 197 -55.89 -20.95 -24.61
CA THR A 197 -56.02 -21.77 -23.40
C THR A 197 -54.69 -22.42 -23.01
N ALA A 198 -53.96 -22.97 -23.99
CA ALA A 198 -52.64 -23.55 -23.76
C ALA A 198 -51.64 -22.50 -23.25
N LEU A 199 -51.57 -21.32 -23.87
CA LEU A 199 -50.72 -20.21 -23.42
C LEU A 199 -51.12 -19.70 -22.03
N ALA A 200 -52.43 -19.61 -21.74
CA ALA A 200 -52.92 -19.24 -20.42
C ALA A 200 -52.55 -20.28 -19.34
N ASN A 201 -52.52 -21.57 -19.68
CA ASN A 201 -52.08 -22.62 -18.77
C ASN A 201 -50.58 -22.54 -18.47
N VAL A 202 -49.75 -22.32 -19.49
CA VAL A 202 -48.30 -22.10 -19.31
C VAL A 202 -48.06 -20.87 -18.43
N LYS A 203 -48.75 -19.76 -18.70
CA LYS A 203 -48.72 -18.57 -17.84
C LYS A 203 -49.11 -18.90 -16.39
N ARG A 204 -50.21 -19.64 -16.19
CA ARG A 204 -50.67 -20.05 -14.87
C ARG A 204 -49.63 -20.89 -14.15
N LEU A 205 -49.01 -21.84 -14.83
CA LEU A 205 -47.93 -22.67 -14.30
C LEU A 205 -46.76 -21.81 -13.77
N LEU A 206 -46.32 -20.80 -14.53
CA LEU A 206 -45.25 -19.89 -14.13
C LEU A 206 -45.60 -18.99 -12.93
N THR A 207 -46.88 -18.80 -12.63
CA THR A 207 -47.33 -18.06 -11.43
C THR A 207 -47.44 -18.91 -10.17
N VAL A 208 -47.31 -20.24 -10.28
CA VAL A 208 -47.33 -21.14 -9.12
C VAL A 208 -46.00 -21.05 -8.37
N THR A 209 -46.06 -20.72 -7.08
CA THR A 209 -44.89 -20.67 -6.21
C THR A 209 -44.64 -22.02 -5.54
N PHE A 210 -43.37 -22.39 -5.42
CA PHE A 210 -42.92 -23.56 -4.65
C PHE A 210 -41.90 -23.11 -3.59
N HIS A 211 -41.94 -23.76 -2.42
CA HIS A 211 -41.10 -23.39 -1.25
C HIS A 211 -40.37 -24.58 -0.62
N ASP A 212 -40.68 -25.79 -1.06
CA ASP A 212 -40.05 -27.02 -0.61
C ASP A 212 -39.90 -28.04 -1.78
N PRO A 213 -39.12 -29.11 -1.59
CA PRO A 213 -38.91 -30.12 -2.63
C PRO A 213 -40.18 -30.86 -3.09
N VAL A 214 -41.21 -30.94 -2.24
CA VAL A 214 -42.48 -31.62 -2.57
C VAL A 214 -43.32 -30.72 -3.48
N SER A 215 -43.47 -29.45 -3.14
CA SER A 215 -44.17 -28.47 -3.98
C SER A 215 -43.49 -28.27 -5.34
N HIS A 216 -42.15 -28.30 -5.40
CA HIS A 216 -41.42 -28.28 -6.68
C HIS A 216 -41.69 -29.52 -7.54
N ARG A 217 -41.74 -30.70 -6.93
CA ARG A 217 -42.07 -31.93 -7.67
C ARG A 217 -43.47 -31.86 -8.28
N GLN A 218 -44.45 -31.35 -7.53
CA GLN A 218 -45.81 -31.14 -8.04
C GLN A 218 -45.84 -30.13 -9.19
N TRP A 219 -45.03 -29.07 -9.12
CA TRP A 219 -44.90 -28.11 -10.21
C TRP A 219 -44.35 -28.74 -11.49
N VAL A 220 -43.33 -29.60 -11.37
CA VAL A 220 -42.76 -30.35 -12.50
C VAL A 220 -43.73 -31.40 -13.05
N GLU A 221 -44.47 -32.09 -12.19
CA GLU A 221 -45.54 -33.02 -12.60
C GLU A 221 -46.63 -32.28 -13.39
N THR A 222 -47.07 -31.12 -12.89
CA THR A 222 -48.05 -30.27 -13.59
C THR A 222 -47.52 -29.79 -14.95
N ALA A 223 -46.24 -29.44 -15.04
CA ALA A 223 -45.61 -29.05 -16.31
C ALA A 223 -45.56 -30.21 -17.31
N ASN A 224 -45.32 -31.45 -16.84
CA ASN A 224 -45.33 -32.64 -17.69
C ASN A 224 -46.74 -32.95 -18.20
N ASP A 225 -47.76 -32.83 -17.36
CA ASP A 225 -49.15 -33.02 -17.76
C ASP A 225 -49.55 -31.96 -18.80
N GLU A 226 -49.21 -30.70 -18.57
CA GLU A 226 -49.46 -29.61 -19.52
C GLU A 226 -48.70 -29.80 -20.84
N LEU A 227 -47.47 -30.33 -20.79
CA LEU A 227 -46.73 -30.68 -21.99
C LEU A 227 -47.43 -31.80 -22.78
N GLN A 228 -48.06 -32.78 -22.14
CA GLN A 228 -48.82 -33.81 -22.88
C GLN A 228 -50.09 -33.23 -23.51
N ASP A 229 -50.81 -32.39 -22.79
CA ASP A 229 -52.09 -31.83 -23.21
C ASP A 229 -51.94 -30.75 -24.29
N SER A 230 -50.99 -29.83 -24.10
CA SER A 230 -50.84 -28.63 -24.94
C SER A 230 -49.85 -28.80 -26.10
N ARG A 231 -49.02 -29.86 -26.12
CA ARG A 231 -47.96 -30.02 -27.12
C ARG A 231 -48.48 -30.05 -28.56
N ILE A 232 -49.54 -30.80 -28.85
CA ILE A 232 -50.08 -30.89 -30.23
C ILE A 232 -50.60 -29.52 -30.67
N THR A 233 -51.34 -28.84 -29.80
CA THR A 233 -51.91 -27.51 -30.05
C THR A 233 -50.80 -26.50 -30.35
N LEU A 234 -49.80 -26.40 -29.46
CA LEU A 234 -48.69 -25.46 -29.60
C LEU A 234 -47.78 -25.79 -30.79
N LEU A 235 -47.46 -27.06 -31.06
CA LEU A 235 -46.67 -27.46 -32.24
C LEU A 235 -47.40 -27.22 -33.56
N THR A 236 -48.72 -27.39 -33.58
CA THR A 236 -49.50 -27.16 -34.80
C THR A 236 -49.54 -25.67 -35.10
N ALA A 237 -49.75 -24.84 -34.07
CA ALA A 237 -49.69 -23.39 -34.18
C ALA A 237 -48.29 -22.92 -34.60
N SER A 238 -47.21 -23.45 -34.00
CA SER A 238 -45.83 -23.06 -34.30
C SER A 238 -45.30 -23.49 -35.68
N ARG A 239 -46.06 -24.28 -36.44
CA ARG A 239 -45.72 -24.73 -37.80
C ARG A 239 -46.61 -24.09 -38.88
N GLY A 240 -47.46 -23.13 -38.48
CA GLY A 240 -48.63 -22.62 -39.20
C GLY A 240 -48.40 -22.22 -40.66
N SER A 241 -47.15 -21.90 -41.06
CA SER A 241 -46.84 -21.44 -42.41
C SER A 241 -46.16 -22.45 -43.34
N GLN A 242 -45.77 -23.65 -42.88
CA GLN A 242 -45.03 -24.63 -43.72
C GLN A 242 -45.92 -25.74 -44.33
N SER A 243 -47.20 -25.79 -43.98
CA SER A 243 -48.16 -26.74 -44.57
C SER A 243 -48.77 -26.18 -45.87
N GLY A 244 -47.94 -25.92 -46.86
CA GLY A 244 -48.36 -25.45 -48.18
C GLY A 244 -47.51 -26.07 -49.28
N ASN A 245 -48.01 -27.15 -49.87
CA ASN A 245 -47.52 -27.63 -51.17
C ASN A 245 -47.56 -26.47 -52.17
N ASP A 246 -46.41 -26.14 -52.77
CA ASP A 246 -46.18 -25.17 -53.86
C ASP A 246 -46.92 -25.50 -55.19
N ASN A 247 -48.04 -26.20 -55.15
CA ASN A 247 -48.84 -26.53 -56.34
C ASN A 247 -50.31 -26.17 -56.09
N GLY A 248 -50.63 -24.88 -56.19
CA GLY A 248 -51.99 -24.39 -56.01
C GLY A 248 -52.17 -22.96 -56.48
N SER A 249 -52.16 -22.76 -57.80
CA SER A 249 -52.70 -21.59 -58.47
C SER A 249 -54.15 -21.32 -58.04
N GLY A 250 -54.36 -20.31 -57.19
CA GLY A 250 -55.71 -19.86 -56.84
C GLY A 250 -55.77 -18.97 -55.61
N SER A 251 -55.64 -17.67 -55.83
CA SER A 251 -56.39 -16.61 -55.12
C SER A 251 -56.82 -16.94 -53.67
N SER A 252 -55.93 -16.73 -52.70
CA SER A 252 -56.35 -16.25 -51.37
C SER A 252 -55.25 -15.38 -50.76
N ALA A 253 -55.64 -14.19 -50.33
CA ALA A 253 -54.79 -13.16 -49.74
C ALA A 253 -54.46 -13.49 -48.27
N GLY A 254 -53.76 -14.59 -48.03
CA GLY A 254 -53.38 -15.05 -46.68
C GLY A 254 -51.90 -15.40 -46.59
N GLY A 255 -51.02 -14.43 -46.87
CA GLY A 255 -49.60 -14.55 -46.50
C GLY A 255 -49.47 -14.42 -44.99
N ALA A 256 -48.61 -15.25 -44.37
CA ALA A 256 -48.33 -15.21 -42.94
C ALA A 256 -47.98 -13.77 -42.50
N THR A 257 -48.78 -13.21 -41.60
CA THR A 257 -48.55 -11.84 -41.11
C THR A 257 -47.42 -11.85 -40.08
N VAL A 258 -46.77 -10.70 -39.83
CA VAL A 258 -45.79 -10.59 -38.73
C VAL A 258 -46.39 -11.01 -37.40
N MET A 259 -47.68 -10.71 -37.17
CA MET A 259 -48.41 -11.15 -35.98
C MET A 259 -48.50 -12.67 -35.89
N ASP A 260 -48.78 -13.35 -37.02
CA ASP A 260 -48.81 -14.82 -37.04
C ASP A 260 -47.45 -15.41 -36.70
N LYS A 261 -46.37 -14.84 -37.23
CA LYS A 261 -45.00 -15.29 -36.93
C LYS A 261 -44.64 -15.12 -35.43
N LEU A 262 -45.01 -13.99 -34.83
CA LEU A 262 -44.81 -13.78 -33.39
C LEU A 262 -45.66 -14.72 -32.51
N VAL A 263 -46.86 -15.10 -32.98
CA VAL A 263 -47.67 -16.15 -32.31
C VAL A 263 -47.01 -17.52 -32.44
N GLU A 264 -46.46 -17.85 -33.62
CA GLU A 264 -45.67 -19.07 -33.83
C GLU A 264 -44.48 -19.13 -32.85
N ASP A 265 -43.74 -18.04 -32.74
CA ASP A 265 -42.56 -17.92 -31.86
C ASP A 265 -42.94 -17.96 -30.37
N LEU A 266 -44.03 -17.31 -29.96
CA LEU A 266 -44.55 -17.39 -28.58
C LEU A 266 -45.00 -18.82 -28.23
N CYS A 267 -45.63 -19.53 -29.17
CA CYS A 267 -46.00 -20.93 -28.98
C CYS A 267 -44.77 -21.83 -28.86
N ALA A 268 -43.75 -21.60 -29.69
CA ALA A 268 -42.48 -22.33 -29.62
C ALA A 268 -41.76 -22.08 -28.29
N ALA A 269 -41.61 -20.81 -27.88
CA ALA A 269 -41.01 -20.45 -26.60
C ALA A 269 -41.77 -21.05 -25.40
N SER A 270 -43.10 -21.08 -25.45
CA SER A 270 -43.92 -21.71 -24.40
C SER A 270 -43.72 -23.22 -24.34
N LEU A 271 -43.55 -23.88 -25.49
CA LEU A 271 -43.24 -25.31 -25.56
C LEU A 271 -41.84 -25.60 -24.99
N ASP A 272 -40.86 -24.75 -25.30
CA ASP A 272 -39.50 -24.88 -24.78
C ASP A 272 -39.45 -24.64 -23.26
N ILE A 273 -40.19 -23.65 -22.73
CA ILE A 273 -40.37 -23.45 -21.29
C ILE A 273 -40.86 -24.74 -20.62
N LEU A 274 -41.94 -25.34 -21.13
CA LEU A 274 -42.46 -26.60 -20.59
C LEU A 274 -41.43 -27.73 -20.64
N LEU A 275 -40.69 -27.83 -21.74
CA LEU A 275 -39.66 -28.86 -21.93
C LEU A 275 -38.46 -28.66 -20.98
N LEU A 276 -38.06 -27.42 -20.71
CA LEU A 276 -36.96 -27.13 -19.78
C LEU A 276 -37.33 -27.46 -18.33
N ILE A 277 -38.60 -27.30 -17.95
CA ILE A 277 -39.09 -27.70 -16.61
C ILE A 277 -38.95 -29.21 -16.36
N THR A 278 -38.88 -30.02 -17.42
CA THR A 278 -38.74 -31.50 -17.31
C THR A 278 -37.38 -31.98 -16.79
N LYS A 279 -36.47 -31.07 -16.44
CA LYS A 279 -35.16 -31.34 -15.79
C LYS A 279 -34.12 -32.04 -16.67
N ASP A 280 -34.05 -31.72 -17.96
CA ASP A 280 -32.94 -32.13 -18.83
C ASP A 280 -31.83 -31.06 -18.84
N ALA A 281 -30.73 -31.34 -18.13
CA ALA A 281 -29.60 -30.42 -18.02
C ALA A 281 -28.88 -30.21 -19.34
N LYS A 282 -28.82 -31.24 -20.21
CA LYS A 282 -28.19 -31.09 -21.51
C LYS A 282 -29.02 -30.14 -22.37
N ARG A 283 -30.34 -30.32 -22.36
CA ARG A 283 -31.25 -29.43 -23.10
C ARG A 283 -31.19 -27.99 -22.58
N MET A 284 -31.08 -27.79 -21.27
CA MET A 284 -30.88 -26.47 -20.68
C MET A 284 -29.57 -25.82 -21.17
N CYS A 285 -28.49 -26.59 -21.20
CA CYS A 285 -27.19 -26.15 -21.72
C CYS A 285 -27.28 -25.76 -23.20
N ASP A 286 -27.78 -26.66 -24.05
CA ASP A 286 -27.97 -26.45 -25.49
C ASP A 286 -28.81 -25.17 -25.72
N ARG A 287 -29.89 -24.98 -24.94
CA ARG A 287 -30.74 -23.79 -25.08
C ARG A 287 -30.06 -22.50 -24.65
N CYS A 288 -29.27 -22.52 -23.59
CA CYS A 288 -28.49 -21.36 -23.16
C CYS A 288 -27.46 -20.97 -24.23
N LEU A 289 -26.77 -21.95 -24.83
CA LEU A 289 -25.83 -21.72 -25.93
C LEU A 289 -26.52 -21.14 -27.17
N ASP A 290 -27.65 -21.72 -27.59
CA ASP A 290 -28.45 -21.24 -28.72
C ASP A 290 -28.95 -19.81 -28.52
N SER A 291 -29.18 -19.42 -27.26
CA SER A 291 -29.67 -18.09 -26.88
C SER A 291 -28.53 -17.11 -26.53
N HIS A 292 -27.27 -17.49 -26.79
CA HIS A 292 -26.07 -16.71 -26.47
C HIS A 292 -25.98 -16.27 -24.99
N ARG A 293 -26.51 -17.09 -24.08
CA ARG A 293 -26.43 -16.91 -22.63
C ARG A 293 -25.08 -17.37 -22.11
N THR A 294 -24.65 -16.80 -20.98
CA THR A 294 -23.39 -17.14 -20.32
C THR A 294 -23.47 -18.48 -19.58
N ALA A 295 -22.33 -19.07 -19.23
CA ALA A 295 -22.32 -20.27 -18.39
C ALA A 295 -22.92 -19.98 -16.99
N THR A 296 -22.80 -18.75 -16.50
CA THR A 296 -23.45 -18.29 -15.27
C THR A 296 -24.97 -18.25 -15.37
N ASP A 297 -25.53 -17.84 -16.51
CA ASP A 297 -26.98 -17.93 -16.75
C ASP A 297 -27.46 -19.39 -16.71
N PHE A 298 -26.67 -20.32 -17.28
CA PHE A 298 -26.95 -21.74 -17.19
C PHE A 298 -26.90 -22.27 -15.75
N LEU A 299 -25.88 -21.88 -14.97
CA LEU A 299 -25.78 -22.22 -13.55
C LEU A 299 -27.03 -21.78 -12.80
N VAL A 300 -27.49 -20.56 -13.05
CA VAL A 300 -28.69 -19.97 -12.44
C VAL A 300 -29.95 -20.71 -12.89
N ALA A 301 -30.08 -21.02 -14.18
CA ALA A 301 -31.23 -21.76 -14.70
C ALA A 301 -31.34 -23.16 -14.10
N VAL A 302 -30.21 -23.86 -13.94
CA VAL A 302 -30.16 -25.15 -13.23
C VAL A 302 -30.60 -24.97 -11.77
N CYS A 303 -30.11 -23.94 -11.10
CA CYS A 303 -30.46 -23.65 -9.70
C CYS A 303 -31.90 -23.17 -9.53
N ALA A 304 -32.50 -22.44 -10.47
CA ALA A 304 -33.84 -21.91 -10.34
C ALA A 304 -34.93 -22.93 -10.76
N ILE A 305 -34.67 -23.69 -11.82
CA ILE A 305 -35.68 -24.52 -12.48
C ILE A 305 -35.51 -26.00 -12.11
N MET A 306 -34.30 -26.54 -12.29
CA MET A 306 -34.08 -27.98 -12.23
C MET A 306 -33.94 -28.50 -10.81
N GLU A 307 -33.08 -27.86 -10.01
CA GLU A 307 -32.66 -28.32 -8.70
C GLU A 307 -32.69 -27.18 -7.65
N PRO A 308 -33.83 -26.53 -7.37
CA PRO A 308 -33.93 -25.35 -6.50
C PRO A 308 -33.68 -25.55 -5.01
N TYR A 309 -33.34 -26.78 -4.61
CA TYR A 309 -32.99 -27.15 -3.24
C TYR A 309 -31.67 -27.92 -3.16
N ALA A 310 -30.78 -27.77 -4.16
CA ALA A 310 -29.52 -28.47 -4.16
C ALA A 310 -28.53 -27.87 -3.16
N GLY A 311 -27.75 -28.76 -2.53
CA GLY A 311 -26.52 -28.38 -1.82
C GLY A 311 -25.40 -28.04 -2.79
N LEU A 312 -24.35 -27.38 -2.28
CA LEU A 312 -23.29 -26.82 -3.12
C LEU A 312 -22.54 -27.88 -3.95
N GLN A 313 -22.28 -29.07 -3.37
CA GLN A 313 -21.60 -30.15 -4.07
C GLN A 313 -22.38 -30.62 -5.31
N ARG A 314 -23.71 -30.65 -5.21
CA ARG A 314 -24.58 -31.01 -6.33
C ARG A 314 -24.55 -29.92 -7.40
N VAL A 315 -24.59 -28.66 -7.01
CA VAL A 315 -24.46 -27.53 -7.95
C VAL A 315 -23.12 -27.56 -8.67
N TYR A 316 -22.01 -27.71 -7.94
CA TYR A 316 -20.67 -27.88 -8.49
C TYR A 316 -20.62 -29.01 -9.52
N SER A 317 -21.14 -30.20 -9.19
CA SER A 317 -21.10 -31.37 -10.10
C SER A 317 -21.86 -31.15 -11.40
N LEU A 318 -22.94 -30.36 -11.37
CA LEU A 318 -23.72 -30.02 -12.55
C LEU A 318 -22.98 -28.98 -13.38
N PHE A 319 -22.48 -27.91 -12.76
CA PHE A 319 -21.74 -26.87 -13.48
C PHE A 319 -20.46 -27.42 -14.13
N ALA A 320 -19.65 -28.18 -13.38
CA ALA A 320 -18.42 -28.81 -13.85
C ALA A 320 -18.62 -29.71 -15.07
N LYS A 321 -19.81 -30.30 -15.22
CA LYS A 321 -20.11 -31.23 -16.31
C LYS A 321 -20.35 -30.53 -17.66
N TYR A 322 -20.82 -29.28 -17.63
CA TYR A 322 -21.30 -28.58 -18.82
C TYR A 322 -20.56 -27.28 -19.11
N VAL A 323 -19.81 -26.72 -18.15
CA VAL A 323 -19.13 -25.42 -18.32
C VAL A 323 -18.15 -25.40 -19.51
N ASP A 324 -17.51 -26.54 -19.81
CA ASP A 324 -16.59 -26.68 -20.94
C ASP A 324 -17.26 -26.54 -22.31
N ASP A 325 -18.60 -26.58 -22.39
CA ASP A 325 -19.34 -26.41 -23.64
C ASP A 325 -19.42 -24.93 -24.08
N TRP A 326 -19.17 -23.97 -23.15
CA TRP A 326 -18.98 -22.56 -23.48
C TRP A 326 -17.54 -22.34 -23.94
N ASP A 327 -17.23 -22.74 -25.18
CA ASP A 327 -16.02 -22.31 -25.88
C ASP A 327 -15.81 -20.80 -25.66
N ASN A 328 -14.55 -20.34 -25.50
CA ASN A 328 -14.11 -18.97 -25.08
C ASN A 328 -14.55 -17.82 -26.03
N THR A 329 -15.83 -17.79 -26.36
CA THR A 329 -16.52 -16.97 -27.36
C THR A 329 -16.75 -15.56 -26.84
N ASP A 330 -16.88 -15.39 -25.53
CA ASP A 330 -17.03 -14.11 -24.83
C ASP A 330 -15.74 -13.62 -24.13
N GLY A 331 -14.64 -14.39 -24.22
CA GLY A 331 -13.38 -14.06 -23.56
C GLY A 331 -13.40 -14.24 -22.03
N ARG A 332 -14.41 -14.92 -21.48
CA ARG A 332 -14.62 -15.09 -20.02
C ARG A 332 -14.26 -16.48 -19.51
N GLN A 333 -13.50 -17.29 -20.24
CA GLN A 333 -13.06 -18.61 -19.76
C GLN A 333 -12.44 -18.58 -18.34
N TRP A 334 -11.55 -17.60 -18.09
CA TRP A 334 -10.94 -17.39 -16.78
C TRP A 334 -11.96 -17.19 -15.65
N TYR A 335 -13.09 -16.53 -15.96
CA TYR A 335 -14.15 -16.25 -15.00
C TYR A 335 -14.89 -17.54 -14.65
N TYR A 336 -15.21 -18.36 -15.65
CA TYR A 336 -15.87 -19.65 -15.45
C TYR A 336 -15.00 -20.65 -14.68
N GLU A 337 -13.70 -20.68 -14.94
CA GLU A 337 -12.73 -21.45 -14.14
C GLU A 337 -12.70 -20.98 -12.68
N CYS A 338 -12.74 -19.67 -12.43
CA CYS A 338 -12.81 -19.14 -11.08
C CYS A 338 -14.13 -19.50 -10.38
N VAL A 339 -15.27 -19.40 -11.08
CA VAL A 339 -16.59 -19.81 -10.57
C VAL A 339 -16.55 -21.28 -10.18
N LEU A 340 -15.96 -22.14 -11.02
CA LEU A 340 -15.83 -23.57 -10.76
C LEU A 340 -15.01 -23.86 -9.49
N ALA A 341 -13.87 -23.19 -9.32
CA ALA A 341 -13.03 -23.32 -8.13
C ALA A 341 -13.78 -22.90 -6.85
N ILE A 342 -14.55 -21.81 -6.91
CA ILE A 342 -15.33 -21.29 -5.78
C ILE A 342 -16.49 -22.24 -5.41
N LEU A 343 -17.20 -22.79 -6.41
CA LEU A 343 -18.30 -23.73 -6.18
C LEU A 343 -17.82 -25.08 -5.61
N GLY A 344 -16.56 -25.45 -5.85
CA GLY A 344 -15.96 -26.70 -5.35
C GLY A 344 -15.65 -26.72 -3.84
N VAL A 345 -15.94 -25.63 -3.12
CA VAL A 345 -15.57 -25.47 -1.71
C VAL A 345 -16.50 -26.27 -0.78
N GLY A 346 -15.94 -27.20 0.00
CA GLY A 346 -16.68 -28.04 0.96
C GLY A 346 -16.73 -27.48 2.40
N SER A 347 -15.86 -26.53 2.74
CA SER A 347 -15.76 -25.94 4.08
C SER A 347 -15.14 -24.54 4.02
N VAL A 348 -15.24 -23.77 5.11
CA VAL A 348 -14.59 -22.46 5.20
C VAL A 348 -13.08 -22.56 4.91
N VAL A 349 -12.42 -23.61 5.38
CA VAL A 349 -10.98 -23.79 5.19
C VAL A 349 -10.61 -24.06 3.73
N ASP A 350 -11.44 -24.83 3.02
CA ASP A 350 -11.21 -25.15 1.60
C ASP A 350 -11.25 -23.90 0.71
N MET A 351 -11.89 -22.82 1.17
CA MET A 351 -11.88 -21.53 0.49
C MET A 351 -10.45 -20.96 0.34
N VAL A 352 -9.51 -21.30 1.23
CA VAL A 352 -8.11 -20.88 1.09
C VAL A 352 -7.48 -21.49 -0.17
N ALA A 353 -7.73 -22.78 -0.42
CA ALA A 353 -7.25 -23.47 -1.61
C ALA A 353 -7.93 -22.93 -2.88
N ALA A 354 -9.25 -22.70 -2.84
CA ALA A 354 -9.97 -22.10 -3.95
C ALA A 354 -9.44 -20.68 -4.29
N MET A 355 -9.13 -19.85 -3.29
CA MET A 355 -8.53 -18.53 -3.54
C MET A 355 -7.11 -18.60 -4.09
N HIS A 356 -6.36 -19.66 -3.77
CA HIS A 356 -5.05 -19.92 -4.39
C HIS A 356 -5.19 -20.27 -5.87
N GLU A 357 -6.14 -21.15 -6.20
CA GLU A 357 -6.46 -21.51 -7.59
C GLU A 357 -6.93 -20.30 -8.41
N VAL A 358 -7.85 -19.49 -7.87
CA VAL A 358 -8.28 -18.23 -8.49
C VAL A 358 -7.09 -17.30 -8.73
N ALA A 359 -6.14 -17.20 -7.79
CA ALA A 359 -4.96 -16.35 -7.97
C ALA A 359 -4.04 -16.86 -9.09
N MET A 360 -3.90 -18.18 -9.25
CA MET A 360 -3.15 -18.80 -10.34
C MET A 360 -3.77 -18.49 -11.70
N ILE A 361 -5.09 -18.72 -11.84
CA ILE A 361 -5.85 -18.39 -13.07
C ILE A 361 -5.68 -16.92 -13.44
N VAL A 362 -5.77 -16.02 -12.46
CA VAL A 362 -5.62 -14.58 -12.66
C VAL A 362 -4.20 -14.19 -13.05
N ALA A 363 -3.18 -14.82 -12.46
CA ALA A 363 -1.79 -14.55 -12.79
C ALA A 363 -1.44 -14.95 -14.23
N GLU A 364 -1.99 -16.07 -14.70
CA GLU A 364 -1.82 -16.57 -16.07
C GLU A 364 -2.59 -15.71 -17.08
N THR A 365 -3.84 -15.34 -16.77
CA THR A 365 -4.71 -14.59 -17.68
C THR A 365 -4.33 -13.11 -17.78
N PHE A 366 -3.92 -12.49 -16.67
CA PHE A 366 -3.62 -11.07 -16.59
C PHE A 366 -2.18 -10.84 -16.09
N PRO A 367 -1.14 -11.20 -16.87
CA PRO A 367 0.24 -11.11 -16.42
C PRO A 367 0.61 -9.67 -16.05
N GLN A 368 1.46 -9.53 -15.03
CA GLN A 368 1.93 -8.21 -14.61
C GLN A 368 2.78 -7.68 -15.76
N ALA A 369 2.48 -6.45 -16.23
CA ALA A 369 3.40 -5.78 -17.13
C ALA A 369 4.80 -5.83 -16.51
N ALA A 370 5.79 -6.29 -17.28
CA ALA A 370 7.18 -6.45 -16.84
C ALA A 370 7.74 -5.07 -16.48
N ALA A 371 7.44 -4.62 -15.27
CA ALA A 371 7.93 -3.41 -14.67
C ALA A 371 8.25 -3.76 -13.22
N VAL A 372 9.52 -3.55 -12.87
CA VAL A 372 10.15 -3.90 -11.59
C VAL A 372 10.53 -5.38 -11.46
N SER A 373 11.34 -5.87 -12.39
CA SER A 373 12.39 -6.81 -11.99
C SER A 373 13.25 -6.09 -10.96
N SER A 374 13.31 -6.65 -9.76
CA SER A 374 14.17 -6.28 -8.65
C SER A 374 15.64 -6.47 -9.03
N THR A 375 16.18 -5.64 -9.90
CA THR A 375 17.62 -5.40 -9.99
C THR A 375 17.94 -4.22 -9.11
N ILE A 376 18.08 -4.49 -7.82
CA ILE A 376 19.24 -3.98 -7.10
C ILE A 376 20.37 -4.88 -7.59
N SER A 377 20.88 -4.63 -8.81
CA SER A 377 22.10 -5.28 -9.25
C SER A 377 23.22 -4.72 -8.40
N ASP A 378 24.14 -5.61 -8.02
CA ASP A 378 25.37 -5.33 -7.30
C ASP A 378 25.94 -3.95 -7.63
N GLU A 379 26.37 -3.27 -6.55
CA GLU A 379 27.19 -2.06 -6.60
C GLU A 379 28.38 -2.29 -7.53
N ASP A 380 28.24 -1.86 -8.79
CA ASP A 380 29.37 -1.37 -9.55
C ASP A 380 29.89 -0.14 -8.79
N ALA A 381 30.97 -0.39 -8.07
CA ALA A 381 32.07 0.51 -7.75
C ALA A 381 31.68 1.98 -7.52
N TYR A 382 31.81 2.38 -6.26
CA TYR A 382 32.31 3.69 -5.89
C TYR A 382 33.45 4.10 -6.86
N ASP A 383 33.14 4.98 -7.81
CA ASP A 383 34.15 5.79 -8.46
C ASP A 383 33.81 7.25 -8.19
N CYS A 384 34.55 7.80 -7.23
CA CYS A 384 34.55 9.19 -6.88
C CYS A 384 35.33 9.92 -7.97
N ASP A 385 34.68 10.35 -9.05
CA ASP A 385 35.14 11.44 -9.93
C ASP A 385 34.13 11.65 -11.08
N ASN A 386 33.11 12.50 -10.89
CA ASN A 386 32.72 13.44 -11.94
C ASN A 386 31.80 14.54 -11.40
N ASP A 387 32.26 15.77 -11.62
CA ASP A 387 31.54 17.02 -11.45
C ASP A 387 30.32 17.04 -12.40
N ASP A 388 29.12 16.97 -11.85
CA ASP A 388 27.90 17.54 -12.42
C ASP A 388 26.90 17.75 -11.27
N ALA A 389 27.23 18.73 -10.45
CA ALA A 389 26.32 19.31 -9.46
C ALA A 389 25.42 20.32 -10.16
N ASP A 390 24.36 19.86 -10.84
CA ASP A 390 23.24 20.73 -11.21
C ASP A 390 21.92 19.93 -11.29
N GLU A 391 20.90 20.52 -10.65
CA GLU A 391 19.47 20.18 -10.66
C GLU A 391 19.01 18.90 -9.94
N VAL A 392 18.97 18.95 -8.60
CA VAL A 392 17.90 18.28 -7.83
C VAL A 392 16.65 19.17 -7.93
N SER A 393 15.85 18.95 -8.98
CA SER A 393 14.58 19.67 -9.15
C SER A 393 13.52 19.08 -8.22
N ASP A 394 13.07 19.88 -7.26
CA ASP A 394 11.92 19.67 -6.35
C ASP A 394 10.55 19.66 -7.06
N THR A 395 10.51 19.27 -8.33
CA THR A 395 9.29 19.18 -9.12
C THR A 395 8.91 17.73 -9.31
N VAL A 396 7.88 17.27 -8.60
CA VAL A 396 7.10 16.11 -9.04
C VAL A 396 6.72 16.40 -10.50
N SER A 397 7.27 15.62 -11.44
CA SER A 397 7.06 15.92 -12.85
C SER A 397 5.56 15.97 -13.13
N LEU A 398 5.13 16.94 -13.95
CA LEU A 398 3.73 17.06 -14.35
C LEU A 398 3.21 15.72 -14.93
N ASP A 399 4.10 14.93 -15.54
CA ASP A 399 3.82 13.57 -16.02
C ASP A 399 3.50 12.58 -14.89
N ALA A 400 4.18 12.66 -13.74
CA ALA A 400 3.85 11.81 -12.58
C ALA A 400 2.50 12.19 -11.94
N VAL A 401 2.17 13.49 -11.90
CA VAL A 401 0.86 13.97 -11.43
C VAL A 401 -0.26 13.58 -12.40
N THR A 402 -0.04 13.74 -13.71
CA THR A 402 -1.04 13.37 -14.74
C THR A 402 -1.19 11.86 -14.89
N ALA A 403 -0.14 11.07 -14.69
CA ALA A 403 -0.23 9.61 -14.68
C ALA A 403 -0.99 9.08 -13.45
N ALA A 404 -0.84 9.70 -12.27
CA ALA A 404 -1.63 9.35 -11.09
C ALA A 404 -3.12 9.72 -11.22
N ALA A 405 -3.43 10.74 -12.04
CA ALA A 405 -4.79 11.20 -12.32
C ALA A 405 -5.51 10.36 -13.40
N LYS A 406 -4.79 9.58 -14.21
CA LYS A 406 -5.41 8.71 -15.21
C LYS A 406 -6.12 7.53 -14.52
N PRO A 407 -7.36 7.21 -14.92
CA PRO A 407 -8.02 6.01 -14.43
C PRO A 407 -7.17 4.77 -14.79
N PRO A 408 -7.06 3.78 -13.88
CA PRO A 408 -6.35 2.54 -14.17
C PRO A 408 -6.95 1.83 -15.40
N SER A 409 -6.12 1.10 -16.14
CA SER A 409 -6.64 0.24 -17.21
C SER A 409 -7.61 -0.81 -16.64
N ALA A 410 -8.55 -1.30 -17.45
CA ALA A 410 -9.49 -2.33 -17.03
C ALA A 410 -8.76 -3.60 -16.53
N ALA A 411 -7.74 -4.07 -17.26
CA ALA A 411 -6.94 -5.23 -16.86
C ALA A 411 -6.18 -5.01 -15.54
N THR A 412 -5.61 -3.82 -15.32
CA THR A 412 -4.95 -3.48 -14.05
C THR A 412 -5.95 -3.46 -12.89
N THR A 413 -7.13 -2.90 -13.13
CA THR A 413 -8.22 -2.83 -12.14
C THR A 413 -8.69 -4.22 -11.76
N ARG A 414 -8.96 -5.07 -12.77
CA ARG A 414 -9.34 -6.46 -12.60
C ARG A 414 -8.34 -7.26 -11.78
N ARG A 415 -7.07 -7.25 -12.19
CA ARG A 415 -5.98 -7.91 -11.47
C ARG A 415 -5.92 -7.43 -10.03
N PHE A 416 -5.95 -6.12 -9.79
CA PHE A 416 -5.93 -5.57 -8.44
C PHE A 416 -7.12 -6.05 -7.59
N MET A 417 -8.34 -6.01 -8.13
CA MET A 417 -9.55 -6.44 -7.41
C MET A 417 -9.51 -7.92 -7.08
N LEU A 418 -9.09 -8.77 -8.03
CA LEU A 418 -9.02 -10.21 -7.83
C LEU A 418 -7.89 -10.59 -6.86
N THR A 419 -6.71 -9.99 -6.95
CA THR A 419 -5.63 -10.20 -5.95
C THR A 419 -6.04 -9.67 -4.57
N CYS A 420 -6.80 -8.57 -4.51
CA CYS A 420 -7.36 -8.07 -3.26
C CYS A 420 -8.36 -9.07 -2.67
N MET A 421 -9.25 -9.63 -3.48
CA MET A 421 -10.22 -10.64 -3.07
C MET A 421 -9.49 -11.87 -2.53
N THR A 422 -8.63 -12.50 -3.32
CA THR A 422 -7.97 -13.76 -2.93
C THR A 422 -7.14 -13.61 -1.65
N ALA A 423 -6.40 -12.50 -1.50
CA ALA A 423 -5.61 -12.24 -0.30
C ALA A 423 -6.46 -12.10 0.97
N HIS A 424 -7.53 -11.30 0.93
CA HIS A 424 -8.34 -11.03 2.12
C HIS A 424 -9.27 -12.19 2.45
N ILE A 425 -9.82 -12.87 1.46
CA ILE A 425 -10.66 -14.05 1.69
C ILE A 425 -9.83 -15.20 2.24
N ALA A 426 -8.63 -15.45 1.70
CA ALA A 426 -7.72 -16.43 2.27
C ALA A 426 -7.31 -16.07 3.70
N ASP A 427 -7.06 -14.79 4.01
CA ASP A 427 -6.76 -14.35 5.39
C ASP A 427 -7.93 -14.58 6.36
N LEU A 428 -9.17 -14.39 5.92
CA LEU A 428 -10.37 -14.64 6.74
C LEU A 428 -10.57 -16.14 7.01
N CYS A 429 -10.29 -16.98 6.02
CA CYS A 429 -10.60 -18.40 6.04
C CYS A 429 -9.47 -19.27 6.58
N ALA A 430 -8.22 -18.78 6.54
CA ALA A 430 -7.08 -19.47 7.11
C ALA A 430 -7.12 -19.47 8.66
N PRO A 431 -6.39 -20.39 9.32
CA PRO A 431 -6.19 -20.34 10.76
C PRO A 431 -5.72 -18.95 11.19
N ALA A 432 -6.30 -18.43 12.28
CA ALA A 432 -6.24 -17.01 12.63
C ALA A 432 -4.82 -16.40 12.65
N VAL A 433 -3.80 -17.16 13.04
CA VAL A 433 -2.41 -16.69 13.09
C VAL A 433 -1.52 -17.65 12.33
N VAL A 434 -1.45 -18.90 12.80
CA VAL A 434 -0.78 -20.03 12.16
C VAL A 434 -1.58 -21.28 12.51
N SER A 435 -1.56 -22.27 11.63
CA SER A 435 -2.11 -23.59 11.94
C SER A 435 -1.43 -24.20 13.17
N THR A 436 -2.22 -24.68 14.13
CA THR A 436 -1.74 -25.50 15.26
C THR A 436 -1.50 -26.97 14.87
N SER A 437 -1.89 -27.35 13.65
CA SER A 437 -1.72 -28.68 13.07
C SER A 437 -0.66 -28.64 12.00
N ALA A 438 0.32 -29.55 12.07
CA ALA A 438 1.36 -29.67 11.05
C ALA A 438 0.79 -30.05 9.67
N ALA A 439 -0.35 -30.75 9.62
CA ALA A 439 -1.01 -31.10 8.35
C ALA A 439 -1.55 -29.85 7.63
N ASP A 440 -2.02 -28.86 8.41
CA ASP A 440 -2.72 -27.68 7.89
C ASP A 440 -1.82 -26.44 7.78
N ILE A 441 -0.52 -26.59 8.06
CA ILE A 441 0.46 -25.49 7.94
C ILE A 441 0.55 -24.94 6.51
N HIS A 442 0.27 -25.78 5.51
CA HIS A 442 0.22 -25.38 4.10
C HIS A 442 -0.77 -24.24 3.86
N LEU A 443 -1.91 -24.20 4.58
CA LEU A 443 -2.88 -23.11 4.49
C LEU A 443 -2.31 -21.77 4.95
N THR A 444 -1.42 -21.79 5.96
CA THR A 444 -0.72 -20.58 6.43
C THR A 444 0.21 -20.06 5.33
N PHE A 445 0.92 -20.95 4.64
CA PHE A 445 1.79 -20.58 3.52
C PHE A 445 0.99 -20.05 2.33
N CYS A 446 -0.09 -20.71 1.91
CA CYS A 446 -0.97 -20.23 0.83
C CYS A 446 -1.53 -18.84 1.17
N ARG A 447 -2.03 -18.63 2.39
CA ARG A 447 -2.50 -17.32 2.86
C ARG A 447 -1.40 -16.25 2.78
N ASN A 448 -0.18 -16.57 3.22
CA ASN A 448 0.94 -15.62 3.18
C ASN A 448 1.38 -15.30 1.76
N GLU A 449 1.38 -16.28 0.87
CA GLU A 449 1.69 -16.10 -0.54
C GLU A 449 0.71 -15.10 -1.19
N LEU A 450 -0.59 -15.31 -0.99
CA LEU A 450 -1.64 -14.44 -1.53
C LEU A 450 -1.57 -13.02 -0.94
N VAL A 451 -1.39 -12.89 0.38
CA VAL A 451 -1.21 -11.59 1.03
C VAL A 451 0.03 -10.86 0.52
N THR A 452 1.13 -11.58 0.30
CA THR A 452 2.37 -11.02 -0.24
C THR A 452 2.20 -10.61 -1.70
N ALA A 453 1.53 -11.42 -2.51
CA ALA A 453 1.21 -11.10 -3.90
C ALA A 453 0.39 -9.81 -4.01
N TYR A 454 -0.61 -9.63 -3.12
CA TYR A 454 -1.37 -8.38 -3.03
C TYR A 454 -0.48 -7.19 -2.62
N ALA A 455 0.29 -7.34 -1.54
CA ALA A 455 1.16 -6.27 -1.04
C ALA A 455 2.20 -5.83 -2.08
N ARG A 456 2.75 -6.76 -2.86
CA ARG A 456 3.70 -6.49 -3.94
C ARG A 456 3.16 -5.51 -5.00
N LEU A 457 1.84 -5.45 -5.22
CA LEU A 457 1.24 -4.52 -6.18
C LEU A 457 1.45 -3.03 -5.81
N PHE A 458 1.72 -2.71 -4.54
CA PHE A 458 1.85 -1.33 -4.06
C PHE A 458 2.99 -1.10 -3.06
N ALA A 459 3.84 -2.11 -2.86
CA ALA A 459 4.94 -2.16 -1.91
C ALA A 459 5.95 -1.02 -2.07
N MET A 460 6.29 -0.69 -3.33
CA MET A 460 7.35 0.28 -3.63
C MET A 460 6.82 1.71 -3.79
N HIS A 461 5.52 1.93 -3.60
CA HIS A 461 4.91 3.24 -3.81
C HIS A 461 4.94 4.09 -2.52
N PRO A 462 5.46 5.35 -2.54
CA PRO A 462 5.71 6.15 -1.33
C PRO A 462 4.49 6.40 -0.42
N ARG A 463 3.28 6.38 -0.98
CA ARG A 463 2.04 6.60 -0.20
C ARG A 463 1.46 5.32 0.45
N THR A 464 1.97 4.14 0.08
CA THR A 464 1.36 2.84 0.41
C THR A 464 2.38 1.79 0.91
N TRP A 465 3.69 2.04 0.78
CA TRP A 465 4.75 1.13 1.23
C TRP A 465 4.55 0.66 2.68
N ARG A 466 4.15 1.57 3.59
CA ARG A 466 3.96 1.24 5.00
C ARG A 466 2.80 0.25 5.20
N ILE A 467 1.76 0.36 4.39
CA ILE A 467 0.65 -0.58 4.40
C ILE A 467 1.17 -1.96 3.98
N ALA A 468 1.97 -2.04 2.91
CA ALA A 468 2.56 -3.30 2.44
C ALA A 468 3.49 -3.91 3.50
N GLY A 469 4.33 -3.09 4.14
CA GLY A 469 5.18 -3.52 5.25
C GLY A 469 4.37 -4.07 6.43
N LEU A 470 3.23 -3.44 6.75
CA LEU A 470 2.33 -3.97 7.79
C LEU A 470 1.72 -5.31 7.39
N TYR A 471 1.24 -5.48 6.14
CA TYR A 471 0.78 -6.79 5.66
C TYR A 471 1.86 -7.86 5.86
N ALA A 472 3.11 -7.57 5.48
CA ALA A 472 4.22 -8.50 5.67
C ALA A 472 4.51 -8.78 7.16
N CYS A 473 4.52 -7.77 8.03
CA CYS A 473 4.72 -7.96 9.48
C CYS A 473 3.58 -8.71 10.18
N TYR A 474 2.35 -8.67 9.64
CA TYR A 474 1.21 -9.46 10.12
C TYR A 474 1.14 -10.88 9.51
N SER A 475 2.13 -11.25 8.69
CA SER A 475 2.18 -12.55 7.98
C SER A 475 3.33 -13.41 8.53
N PRO A 476 3.09 -14.20 9.59
CA PRO A 476 4.12 -15.01 10.22
C PRO A 476 4.62 -16.09 9.26
N LEU A 477 5.91 -16.42 9.27
CA LEU A 477 6.56 -17.36 8.34
C LEU A 477 6.62 -16.88 6.87
N ASN A 478 6.32 -15.61 6.58
CA ASN A 478 6.57 -15.02 5.27
C ASN A 478 8.07 -14.74 5.05
N ASP A 479 8.54 -14.64 3.80
CA ASP A 479 9.93 -14.31 3.51
C ASP A 479 10.30 -12.90 4.01
N PRO A 480 11.20 -12.76 5.00
CA PRO A 480 11.60 -11.45 5.53
C PRO A 480 12.34 -10.58 4.51
N LEU A 481 12.87 -11.16 3.43
CA LEU A 481 13.51 -10.40 2.35
C LEU A 481 12.55 -9.37 1.75
N PHE A 482 11.26 -9.68 1.66
CA PHE A 482 10.26 -8.74 1.14
C PHE A 482 10.17 -7.45 1.97
N LEU A 483 10.33 -7.52 3.30
CA LEU A 483 10.40 -6.34 4.15
C LEU A 483 11.65 -5.51 3.86
N SER A 484 12.79 -6.18 3.65
CA SER A 484 14.05 -5.53 3.24
C SER A 484 13.88 -4.77 1.93
N GLU A 485 13.30 -5.40 0.91
CA GLU A 485 13.04 -4.77 -0.39
C GLU A 485 12.20 -3.50 -0.26
N ILE A 486 11.12 -3.55 0.54
CA ILE A 486 10.24 -2.39 0.76
C ILE A 486 11.00 -1.22 1.38
N VAL A 487 11.76 -1.47 2.47
CA VAL A 487 12.42 -0.37 3.19
C VAL A 487 13.59 0.22 2.41
N LEU A 488 14.29 -0.61 1.62
CA LEU A 488 15.38 -0.14 0.76
C LEU A 488 14.84 0.68 -0.40
N ALA A 489 13.71 0.28 -0.99
CA ALA A 489 13.07 1.03 -2.05
C ALA A 489 12.54 2.42 -1.61
N VAL A 490 12.10 2.56 -0.35
CA VAL A 490 11.63 3.85 0.17
C VAL A 490 12.75 4.74 0.73
N ALA A 491 13.95 4.20 0.96
CA ALA A 491 15.06 4.95 1.54
C ALA A 491 15.43 6.23 0.77
N PRO A 492 15.44 6.26 -0.59
CA PRO A 492 15.68 7.49 -1.35
C PRO A 492 14.61 8.56 -1.08
N ALA A 493 13.33 8.18 -1.00
CA ALA A 493 12.24 9.11 -0.69
C ALA A 493 12.32 9.60 0.76
N ALA A 494 12.71 8.73 1.70
CA ALA A 494 12.96 9.10 3.09
C ALA A 494 14.15 10.06 3.23
N ALA A 495 15.15 9.97 2.35
CA ALA A 495 16.27 10.89 2.35
C ALA A 495 15.85 12.32 1.95
N ALA A 496 14.84 12.47 1.10
CA ALA A 496 14.32 13.78 0.68
C ALA A 496 13.19 14.33 1.59
N ASP A 497 12.34 13.46 2.14
CA ASP A 497 11.17 13.84 2.92
C ASP A 497 11.25 13.35 4.39
N GLU A 498 11.40 14.31 5.31
CA GLU A 498 11.47 14.07 6.76
C GLU A 498 10.21 13.36 7.33
N THR A 499 9.03 13.57 6.74
CA THR A 499 7.81 12.88 7.17
C THR A 499 7.83 11.40 6.80
N VAL A 500 8.40 11.08 5.63
CA VAL A 500 8.63 9.71 5.18
C VAL A 500 9.72 9.07 6.04
N TYR A 501 10.80 9.79 6.34
CA TYR A 501 11.85 9.30 7.24
C TYR A 501 11.33 8.94 8.63
N ARG A 502 10.56 9.83 9.27
CA ARG A 502 9.95 9.53 10.58
C ARG A 502 9.05 8.30 10.53
N SER A 503 8.32 8.13 9.43
CA SER A 503 7.46 6.96 9.22
C SER A 503 8.28 5.67 9.05
N LEU A 504 9.39 5.73 8.31
CA LEU A 504 10.35 4.62 8.15
C LEU A 504 10.97 4.23 9.48
N ARG A 505 11.47 5.21 10.23
CA ARG A 505 12.07 4.97 11.54
C ARG A 505 11.07 4.41 12.55
N ALA A 506 9.84 4.92 12.57
CA ALA A 506 8.78 4.35 13.39
C ALA A 506 8.52 2.89 13.00
N PHE A 507 8.41 2.58 11.70
CA PHE A 507 8.20 1.22 11.22
C PHE A 507 9.29 0.24 11.70
N PHE A 508 10.56 0.63 11.60
CA PHE A 508 11.66 -0.17 12.14
C PHE A 508 11.48 -0.45 13.63
N HIS A 509 11.28 0.57 14.46
CA HIS A 509 11.31 0.38 15.92
C HIS A 509 10.01 -0.18 16.52
N THR A 510 8.85 0.18 15.97
CA THR A 510 7.55 -0.17 16.60
C THR A 510 6.88 -1.38 15.98
N THR A 511 7.36 -1.86 14.83
CA THR A 511 6.65 -2.88 14.05
C THR A 511 7.54 -4.02 13.58
N TRP A 512 8.73 -3.73 13.06
CA TRP A 512 9.63 -4.76 12.55
C TRP A 512 10.66 -5.23 13.58
N SER A 513 11.12 -4.36 14.48
CA SER A 513 12.08 -4.75 15.51
C SER A 513 11.60 -5.95 16.31
N THR A 514 12.49 -6.89 16.58
CA THR A 514 12.18 -8.08 17.38
C THR A 514 11.83 -7.77 18.83
N SER A 515 12.20 -6.58 19.31
CA SER A 515 11.78 -6.08 20.61
C SER A 515 10.43 -5.36 20.59
N SER A 516 9.80 -5.18 19.43
CA SER A 516 8.47 -4.57 19.36
C SER A 516 7.40 -5.51 19.92
N ASP A 517 6.40 -4.94 20.61
CA ASP A 517 5.29 -5.69 21.21
C ASP A 517 4.58 -6.59 20.18
N HIS A 518 4.45 -6.10 18.94
CA HIS A 518 3.86 -6.87 17.84
C HIS A 518 4.68 -8.12 17.50
N GLN A 519 5.98 -7.98 17.26
CA GLN A 519 6.84 -9.13 16.93
C GLN A 519 6.96 -10.11 18.11
N GLN A 520 6.96 -9.61 19.36
CA GLN A 520 6.90 -10.45 20.54
C GLN A 520 5.60 -11.26 20.61
N ALA A 521 4.46 -10.65 20.32
CA ALA A 521 3.17 -11.34 20.27
C ALA A 521 3.11 -12.39 19.16
N VAL A 522 3.65 -12.07 17.97
CA VAL A 522 3.80 -13.01 16.84
C VAL A 522 4.65 -14.20 17.26
N ARG A 523 5.83 -13.96 17.86
CA ARG A 523 6.73 -15.01 18.35
C ARG A 523 6.05 -15.91 19.38
N ALA A 524 5.42 -15.33 20.39
CA ALA A 524 4.76 -16.08 21.45
C ALA A 524 3.65 -16.99 20.90
N LYS A 525 2.87 -16.50 19.92
CA LYS A 525 1.82 -17.30 19.27
C LYS A 525 2.39 -18.39 18.37
N LEU A 526 3.47 -18.11 17.64
CA LEU A 526 4.18 -19.11 16.83
C LEU A 526 4.75 -20.23 17.69
N GLU A 527 5.42 -19.89 18.80
CA GLU A 527 6.00 -20.87 19.73
C GLU A 527 4.91 -21.69 20.43
N ALA A 528 3.75 -21.09 20.72
CA ALA A 528 2.60 -21.81 21.27
C ALA A 528 1.96 -22.78 20.26
N ALA A 529 1.86 -22.39 18.99
CA ALA A 529 1.24 -23.22 17.94
C ALA A 529 2.18 -24.32 17.42
N LEU A 530 3.47 -24.03 17.31
CA LEU A 530 4.49 -24.90 16.72
C LEU A 530 5.74 -24.95 17.62
N PRO A 531 5.66 -25.56 18.82
CA PRO A 531 6.77 -25.59 19.76
C PRO A 531 7.98 -26.31 19.16
N GLU A 532 9.15 -25.71 19.29
CA GLU A 532 10.46 -26.25 18.86
C GLU A 532 10.56 -26.57 17.35
N HIS A 533 9.59 -26.13 16.52
CA HIS A 533 9.63 -26.41 15.10
C HIS A 533 10.77 -25.65 14.41
N ALA A 534 11.65 -26.38 13.70
CA ALA A 534 12.87 -25.81 13.10
C ALA A 534 12.60 -24.64 12.14
N ALA A 535 11.45 -24.62 11.45
CA ALA A 535 11.07 -23.52 10.58
C ALA A 535 10.86 -22.19 11.32
N VAL A 536 10.30 -22.23 12.55
CA VAL A 536 10.07 -21.03 13.36
C VAL A 536 11.40 -20.41 13.78
N ALA A 537 12.33 -21.23 14.28
CA ALA A 537 13.66 -20.76 14.68
C ALA A 537 14.44 -20.16 13.50
N LYS A 538 14.46 -20.85 12.34
CA LYS A 538 15.11 -20.35 11.12
C LYS A 538 14.48 -19.04 10.64
N TRP A 539 13.15 -18.96 10.64
CA TRP A 539 12.43 -17.75 10.23
C TRP A 539 12.74 -16.58 11.15
N TRP A 540 12.82 -16.81 12.46
CA TRP A 540 13.15 -15.75 13.42
C TRP A 540 14.58 -15.25 13.29
N SER A 541 15.55 -16.16 13.08
CA SER A 541 16.93 -15.75 12.77
C SER A 541 17.02 -14.95 11.47
N ALA A 542 16.23 -15.33 10.44
CA ALA A 542 16.16 -14.57 9.20
C ALA A 542 15.55 -13.18 9.41
N MET A 543 14.45 -13.08 10.18
CA MET A 543 13.83 -11.79 10.54
C MET A 543 14.81 -10.84 11.23
N GLU A 544 15.59 -11.33 12.20
CA GLU A 544 16.63 -10.55 12.90
C GLU A 544 17.77 -10.10 11.98
N TYR A 545 18.22 -11.01 11.11
CA TYR A 545 19.27 -10.72 10.13
C TYR A 545 18.83 -9.61 9.17
N TYR A 546 17.68 -9.78 8.51
CA TYR A 546 17.18 -8.80 7.55
C TYR A 546 16.83 -7.47 8.22
N TYR A 547 16.25 -7.48 9.42
CA TYR A 547 16.04 -6.24 10.18
C TYR A 547 17.35 -5.46 10.37
N SER A 548 18.39 -6.12 10.88
CA SER A 548 19.66 -5.48 11.22
C SER A 548 20.38 -4.97 9.98
N GLN A 549 20.39 -5.79 8.92
CA GLN A 549 21.00 -5.47 7.64
C GLN A 549 20.28 -4.28 6.98
N SER A 550 18.96 -4.35 6.80
CA SER A 550 18.20 -3.28 6.13
C SER A 550 18.17 -1.99 6.95
N TYR A 551 18.15 -2.08 8.29
CA TYR A 551 18.27 -0.89 9.15
C TYR A 551 19.58 -0.17 8.89
N ARG A 552 20.69 -0.91 8.81
CA ARG A 552 22.01 -0.36 8.52
C ARG A 552 22.05 0.25 7.11
N ASP A 553 21.62 -0.51 6.10
CA ASP A 553 21.79 -0.14 4.70
C ASP A 553 20.90 1.07 4.33
N ALA A 554 19.63 1.06 4.76
CA ALA A 554 18.71 2.18 4.52
C ALA A 554 19.18 3.47 5.20
N HIS A 555 19.60 3.41 6.47
CA HIS A 555 20.08 4.60 7.17
C HIS A 555 21.44 5.08 6.65
N ARG A 556 22.34 4.17 6.27
CA ARG A 556 23.60 4.54 5.61
C ARG A 556 23.35 5.31 4.32
N HIS A 557 22.42 4.83 3.49
CA HIS A 557 22.00 5.55 2.28
C HIS A 557 21.46 6.95 2.61
N ILE A 558 20.53 7.07 3.56
CA ILE A 558 19.96 8.37 3.96
C ILE A 558 21.03 9.33 4.48
N ILE A 559 21.94 8.86 5.35
CA ILE A 559 23.04 9.66 5.90
C ILE A 559 23.95 10.16 4.77
N MET A 560 24.34 9.29 3.84
CA MET A 560 25.17 9.66 2.68
C MET A 560 24.47 10.67 1.78
N THR A 561 23.19 10.50 1.48
CA THR A 561 22.42 11.44 0.67
C THR A 561 22.31 12.82 1.34
N GLN A 562 22.10 12.86 2.66
CA GLN A 562 22.09 14.11 3.44
C GLN A 562 23.48 14.76 3.48
N LEU A 563 24.53 13.96 3.57
CA LEU A 563 25.91 14.45 3.55
C LEU A 563 26.26 15.06 2.19
N ASN A 564 25.92 14.37 1.09
CA ASN A 564 26.22 14.77 -0.28
C ASN A 564 25.41 16.00 -0.73
N SER A 565 24.21 16.20 -0.18
CA SER A 565 23.40 17.41 -0.41
C SER A 565 23.86 18.62 0.41
N GLY A 566 24.91 18.48 1.23
CA GLY A 566 25.46 19.55 2.06
C GLY A 566 24.76 19.76 3.40
N ASN A 567 23.77 18.94 3.75
CA ASN A 567 23.06 18.98 5.03
C ASN A 567 23.81 18.19 6.12
N CYS A 568 25.05 18.58 6.40
CA CYS A 568 25.96 17.86 7.29
C CYS A 568 25.44 17.71 8.72
N VAL A 569 24.69 18.70 9.24
CA VAL A 569 24.12 18.63 10.60
C VAL A 569 23.13 17.48 10.72
N SER A 570 22.22 17.35 9.74
CA SER A 570 21.23 16.27 9.75
C SER A 570 21.91 14.92 9.57
N ALA A 571 22.89 14.82 8.69
CA ALA A 571 23.68 13.60 8.50
C ALA A 571 24.40 13.15 9.80
N VAL A 572 25.03 14.09 10.52
CA VAL A 572 25.69 13.82 11.81
C VAL A 572 24.66 13.40 12.87
N TRP A 573 23.55 14.12 12.98
CA TRP A 573 22.49 13.80 13.93
C TRP A 573 21.94 12.38 13.71
N LEU A 574 21.65 12.04 12.45
CA LEU A 574 21.18 10.71 12.05
C LEU A 574 22.23 9.63 12.36
N ALA A 575 23.50 9.87 12.06
CA ALA A 575 24.57 8.91 12.32
C ALA A 575 24.76 8.63 13.81
N VAL A 576 24.73 9.66 14.65
CA VAL A 576 24.80 9.51 16.12
C VAL A 576 23.57 8.76 16.64
N GLN A 577 22.38 9.13 16.16
CA GLN A 577 21.14 8.53 16.62
C GLN A 577 21.00 7.05 16.21
N THR A 578 21.48 6.69 15.02
CA THR A 578 21.41 5.32 14.48
C THR A 578 22.65 4.49 14.80
N GLN A 579 23.67 5.08 15.42
CA GLN A 579 24.99 4.50 15.70
C GLN A 579 25.77 4.09 14.43
N LEU A 580 25.40 4.63 13.25
CA LEU A 580 26.09 4.39 11.98
C LEU A 580 27.14 5.47 11.74
N THR A 581 28.20 5.42 12.53
CA THR A 581 29.14 6.54 12.68
C THR A 581 30.27 6.57 11.67
N GLU A 582 30.57 5.44 11.00
CA GLU A 582 31.78 5.27 10.17
C GLU A 582 31.97 6.34 9.09
N VAL A 583 30.89 6.68 8.37
CA VAL A 583 30.89 7.65 7.26
C VAL A 583 31.14 9.07 7.77
N ILE A 584 30.53 9.42 8.89
CA ILE A 584 30.68 10.75 9.49
C ILE A 584 32.04 10.89 10.17
N GLU A 585 32.52 9.84 10.81
CA GLU A 585 33.85 9.81 11.41
C GLU A 585 34.94 10.06 10.38
N SER A 586 34.89 9.36 9.23
CA SER A 586 35.88 9.53 8.16
C SER A 586 35.82 10.94 7.56
N GLU A 587 34.63 11.49 7.35
CA GLU A 587 34.44 12.82 6.80
C GLU A 587 34.89 13.92 7.78
N LEU A 588 34.50 13.87 9.05
CA LEU A 588 34.97 14.84 10.05
C LEU A 588 36.48 14.73 10.27
N ARG A 589 37.04 13.52 10.27
CA ARG A 589 38.50 13.31 10.32
C ARG A 589 39.19 13.98 9.13
N ARG A 590 38.65 13.83 7.92
CA ARG A 590 39.17 14.48 6.71
C ARG A 590 39.15 16.00 6.84
N GLN A 591 38.03 16.56 7.32
CA GLN A 591 37.90 18.01 7.51
C GLN A 591 38.84 18.56 8.59
N LEU A 592 38.99 17.85 9.72
CA LEU A 592 39.90 18.25 10.81
C LEU A 592 41.39 18.18 10.41
N LYS A 593 41.74 17.26 9.50
CA LYS A 593 43.10 17.17 8.92
C LYS A 593 43.39 18.25 7.87
N SER A 594 42.40 19.03 7.44
CA SER A 594 42.62 20.11 6.49
C SER A 594 43.33 21.30 7.14
N LYS A 595 44.22 21.96 6.38
CA LYS A 595 44.87 23.22 6.78
C LYS A 595 43.87 24.35 7.08
N ASP A 596 42.67 24.26 6.51
CA ASP A 596 41.61 25.27 6.60
C ASP A 596 40.50 24.87 7.60
N ALA A 597 40.76 23.93 8.52
CA ALA A 597 39.75 23.38 9.44
C ALA A 597 39.00 24.47 10.25
N LEU A 598 39.70 25.51 10.72
CA LEU A 598 39.07 26.63 11.45
C LEU A 598 38.12 27.46 10.58
N GLY A 599 38.40 27.55 9.27
CA GLY A 599 37.59 28.26 8.29
C GLY A 599 36.44 27.43 7.72
N ASN A 600 36.48 26.10 7.88
CA ASN A 600 35.55 25.17 7.28
C ASN A 600 34.10 25.41 7.77
N ALA A 601 33.21 25.72 6.83
CA ALA A 601 31.81 26.03 7.12
C ALA A 601 31.02 24.81 7.66
N GLN A 602 31.31 23.60 7.18
CA GLN A 602 30.64 22.38 7.64
C GLN A 602 31.04 22.05 9.08
N LEU A 603 32.35 22.07 9.41
CA LEU A 603 32.82 21.91 10.79
C LEU A 603 32.21 22.96 11.73
N TYR A 604 32.15 24.22 11.29
CA TYR A 604 31.55 25.29 12.09
C TYR A 604 30.07 25.03 12.39
N THR A 605 29.31 24.59 11.38
CA THR A 605 27.87 24.35 11.49
C THR A 605 27.58 23.12 12.35
N VAL A 606 28.32 22.02 12.16
CA VAL A 606 28.24 20.82 13.01
C VAL A 606 28.63 21.15 14.45
N GLY A 607 29.71 21.89 14.65
CA GLY A 607 30.14 22.32 15.97
C GLY A 607 29.11 23.20 16.69
N SER A 608 28.48 24.12 15.96
CA SER A 608 27.39 24.94 16.51
C SER A 608 26.17 24.08 16.88
N ALA A 609 25.83 23.07 16.07
CA ALA A 609 24.75 22.15 16.38
C ALA A 609 25.02 21.32 17.64
N VAL A 610 26.26 20.89 17.86
CA VAL A 610 26.70 20.21 19.09
C VAL A 610 26.59 21.14 20.30
N GLN A 611 27.09 22.38 20.20
CA GLN A 611 27.02 23.35 21.30
C GLN A 611 25.59 23.67 21.73
N ASN A 612 24.69 23.80 20.76
CA ASN A 612 23.28 24.09 21.00
C ASN A 612 22.48 22.84 21.44
N GLY A 613 23.14 21.67 21.59
CA GLY A 613 22.52 20.44 22.07
C GLY A 613 21.65 19.70 21.04
N PHE A 614 21.69 20.08 19.76
CA PHE A 614 20.99 19.35 18.70
C PHE A 614 21.63 17.98 18.43
N VAL A 615 22.95 17.88 18.57
CA VAL A 615 23.69 16.62 18.49
C VAL A 615 24.22 16.26 19.88
N ALA A 616 23.64 15.22 20.48
CA ALA A 616 24.01 14.77 21.82
C ALA A 616 25.28 13.89 21.78
N VAL A 617 26.45 14.48 22.03
CA VAL A 617 27.74 13.76 22.05
C VAL A 617 27.74 12.59 23.05
N GLY A 618 27.08 12.76 24.20
CA GLY A 618 26.96 11.69 25.21
C GLY A 618 26.15 10.47 24.76
N ALA A 619 25.39 10.58 23.66
CA ALA A 619 24.66 9.46 23.06
C ALA A 619 25.48 8.71 21.97
N CYS A 620 26.67 9.20 21.63
CA CYS A 620 27.55 8.58 20.63
C CYS A 620 28.34 7.43 21.28
N ALA A 621 28.09 6.18 20.87
CA ALA A 621 28.85 5.03 21.37
C ALA A 621 30.29 5.01 20.82
N ASN A 622 30.51 5.62 19.65
CA ASN A 622 31.84 5.76 19.06
C ASN A 622 32.61 6.91 19.72
N MET A 623 33.61 6.56 20.53
CA MET A 623 34.44 7.53 21.26
C MET A 623 35.24 8.46 20.33
N GLU A 624 35.75 7.98 19.20
CA GLU A 624 36.52 8.80 18.27
C GLU A 624 35.64 9.84 17.58
N LEU A 625 34.45 9.46 17.11
CA LEU A 625 33.48 10.42 16.60
C LEU A 625 33.09 11.45 17.68
N GLY A 626 32.87 11.00 18.91
CA GLY A 626 32.57 11.88 20.04
C GLY A 626 33.63 12.96 20.24
N ARG A 627 34.91 12.59 20.16
CA ARG A 627 36.04 13.54 20.24
C ARG A 627 36.07 14.50 19.06
N TYR A 628 35.84 14.03 17.83
CA TYR A 628 35.77 14.91 16.65
C TYR A 628 34.63 15.92 16.75
N LEU A 629 33.48 15.52 17.30
CA LEU A 629 32.35 16.42 17.56
C LEU A 629 32.69 17.45 18.64
N CYS A 630 33.39 17.06 19.71
CA CYS A 630 33.90 18.01 20.72
C CYS A 630 34.88 19.02 20.11
N ALA A 631 35.82 18.57 19.27
CA ALA A 631 36.75 19.45 18.58
C ALA A 631 36.03 20.42 17.63
N ALA A 632 35.05 19.94 16.85
CA ALA A 632 34.22 20.80 16.01
C ALA A 632 33.44 21.83 16.83
N ALA A 633 32.86 21.43 17.97
CA ALA A 633 32.21 22.33 18.91
C ALA A 633 33.19 23.38 19.43
N ALA A 634 34.39 22.99 19.87
CA ALA A 634 35.38 23.94 20.37
C ALA A 634 35.84 24.93 19.28
N PHE A 635 36.02 24.47 18.04
CA PHE A 635 36.33 25.33 16.89
C PHE A 635 35.21 26.32 16.58
N SER A 636 33.94 25.89 16.70
CA SER A 636 32.79 26.79 16.52
C SER A 636 32.73 27.87 17.60
N ALA A 637 32.96 27.51 18.87
CA ALA A 637 33.04 28.44 20.00
C ALA A 637 34.15 29.45 19.79
N TYR A 638 35.35 28.96 19.44
CA TYR A 638 36.48 29.81 19.12
C TYR A 638 36.14 30.80 18.02
N ARG A 639 35.55 30.36 16.90
CA ARG A 639 35.22 31.26 15.79
C ARG A 639 34.20 32.34 16.18
N GLN A 640 33.19 31.99 16.97
CA GLN A 640 32.23 32.97 17.50
C GLN A 640 32.90 33.97 18.45
N ALA A 641 33.72 33.47 19.37
CA ALA A 641 34.41 34.30 20.35
C ALA A 641 35.49 35.20 19.72
N ALA A 642 36.22 34.69 18.72
CA ALA A 642 37.19 35.44 17.93
C ALA A 642 36.51 36.60 17.20
N THR A 643 35.40 36.33 16.51
CA THR A 643 34.63 37.38 15.81
C THR A 643 34.16 38.46 16.78
N ALA A 644 33.68 38.07 17.98
CA ALA A 644 33.25 39.02 19.01
C ALA A 644 34.42 39.83 19.62
N ALA A 645 35.55 39.17 19.87
CA ALA A 645 36.76 39.81 20.40
C ALA A 645 37.35 40.80 19.40
N ASP A 646 37.55 40.40 18.14
CA ASP A 646 38.08 41.25 17.07
C ASP A 646 37.20 42.47 16.83
N ALA A 647 35.87 42.28 16.77
CA ALA A 647 34.92 43.39 16.63
C ALA A 647 35.00 44.35 17.82
N SER A 648 35.10 43.83 19.05
CA SER A 648 35.19 44.64 20.27
C SER A 648 36.51 45.41 20.38
N LEU A 649 37.63 44.77 20.01
CA LEU A 649 38.95 45.39 19.98
C LEU A 649 39.06 46.45 18.88
N ALA A 650 38.52 46.19 17.69
CA ALA A 650 38.44 47.17 16.61
C ALA A 650 37.60 48.40 17.00
N MET A 651 36.48 48.19 17.71
CA MET A 651 35.67 49.29 18.26
C MET A 651 36.42 50.14 19.28
N LEU A 652 37.33 49.55 20.07
CA LEU A 652 38.19 50.29 20.99
C LEU A 652 39.29 51.07 20.25
N ALA A 653 39.89 50.48 19.21
CA ALA A 653 40.90 51.13 18.40
C ALA A 653 40.35 52.37 17.64
N GLN A 654 39.11 52.29 17.15
CA GLN A 654 38.40 53.42 16.53
C GLN A 654 37.90 54.46 17.55
N GLY A 655 37.94 54.14 18.85
CA GLY A 655 37.50 54.99 19.95
C GLY A 655 38.54 55.94 20.51
N GLN A 656 39.76 56.01 19.96
CA GLN A 656 40.69 57.08 20.30
C GLN A 656 40.08 58.42 19.87
N PRO A 657 39.79 59.33 20.82
CA PRO A 657 38.94 60.48 20.56
C PRO A 657 39.67 61.47 19.66
N SER A 658 39.14 61.64 18.45
CA SER A 658 38.98 62.97 17.87
C SER A 658 38.42 63.87 18.98
N SER A 659 39.18 64.91 19.33
CA SER A 659 38.72 65.97 20.22
C SER A 659 37.35 66.45 19.73
N LEU A 660 36.33 66.43 20.60
CA LEU A 660 34.94 66.89 20.41
C LEU A 660 33.88 65.76 20.29
N GLN A 661 33.66 64.97 21.35
CA GLN A 661 32.31 64.69 21.91
C GLN A 661 32.38 63.68 23.09
N PRO A 662 31.97 64.06 24.31
CA PRO A 662 31.91 63.17 25.47
C PRO A 662 30.49 62.63 25.65
N SER A 663 30.12 61.55 24.96
CA SER A 663 28.81 60.91 25.23
C SER A 663 28.77 59.43 24.86
N ARG A 664 29.44 58.61 25.68
CA ARG A 664 29.05 57.26 26.16
C ARG A 664 30.25 56.69 26.92
N SER A 665 30.04 56.29 28.18
CA SER A 665 31.07 55.92 29.15
C SER A 665 32.11 54.97 28.55
N PRO A 666 33.38 55.38 28.39
CA PRO A 666 34.44 54.53 27.82
C PRO A 666 34.67 53.26 28.66
N SER A 667 34.30 53.27 29.94
CA SER A 667 34.37 52.12 30.84
C SER A 667 33.57 50.90 30.37
N ARG A 668 32.34 51.09 29.89
CA ARG A 668 31.46 49.95 29.52
C ARG A 668 31.91 49.26 28.22
N LYS A 669 32.48 50.01 27.28
CA LYS A 669 33.09 49.44 26.05
C LYS A 669 34.37 48.68 26.36
N PHE A 670 35.17 49.22 27.28
CA PHE A 670 36.39 48.58 27.76
C PHE A 670 36.10 47.26 28.48
N GLU A 671 35.15 47.24 29.43
CA GLU A 671 34.73 46.03 30.14
C GLU A 671 34.21 44.94 29.18
N PHE A 672 33.43 45.34 28.17
CA PHE A 672 32.92 44.41 27.17
C PHE A 672 34.04 43.79 26.32
N ALA A 673 35.01 44.60 25.88
CA ALA A 673 36.16 44.09 25.12
C ALA A 673 37.07 43.19 25.97
N LEU A 674 37.25 43.53 27.25
CA LEU A 674 37.99 42.69 28.20
C LEU A 674 37.31 41.32 28.37
N ALA A 675 35.98 41.30 28.56
CA ALA A 675 35.20 40.07 28.69
C ALA A 675 35.21 39.25 27.40
N ALA A 676 35.09 39.89 26.23
CA ALA A 676 35.16 39.22 24.93
C ALA A 676 36.54 38.59 24.69
N ALA A 677 37.63 39.30 24.97
CA ALA A 677 38.99 38.78 24.84
C ALA A 677 39.27 37.62 25.82
N ALA A 678 38.81 37.73 27.07
CA ALA A 678 38.94 36.64 28.05
C ALA A 678 38.14 35.39 27.64
N THR A 679 36.91 35.58 27.13
CA THR A 679 36.09 34.48 26.58
C THR A 679 36.79 33.83 25.39
N CYS A 680 37.37 34.62 24.49
CA CYS A 680 38.11 34.10 23.34
C CYS A 680 39.31 33.25 23.79
N LEU A 681 40.10 33.71 24.77
CA LEU A 681 41.20 32.90 25.34
C LEU A 681 40.71 31.58 25.95
N GLN A 682 39.59 31.56 26.67
CA GLN A 682 39.01 30.33 27.22
C GLN A 682 38.56 29.35 26.11
N THR A 683 38.02 29.88 25.00
CA THR A 683 37.65 29.05 23.85
C THR A 683 38.86 28.53 23.07
N ILE A 684 39.96 29.30 23.00
CA ILE A 684 41.25 28.84 22.43
C ILE A 684 41.80 27.71 23.29
N GLU A 685 41.80 27.87 24.62
CA GLU A 685 42.23 26.84 25.56
C GLU A 685 41.44 25.54 25.37
N SER A 686 40.11 25.66 25.30
CA SER A 686 39.21 24.52 25.07
C SER A 686 39.45 23.85 23.72
N ALA A 687 39.66 24.63 22.64
CA ALA A 687 39.96 24.11 21.32
C ALA A 687 41.29 23.33 21.29
N LEU A 688 42.34 23.86 21.90
CA LEU A 688 43.64 23.18 21.99
C LEU A 688 43.53 21.86 22.76
N LYS A 689 42.84 21.85 23.90
CA LYS A 689 42.58 20.62 24.68
C LYS A 689 41.81 19.58 23.88
N SER A 690 40.72 19.97 23.21
CA SER A 690 39.94 19.04 22.38
C SER A 690 40.73 18.49 21.18
N VAL A 691 41.68 19.26 20.64
CA VAL A 691 42.57 18.79 19.56
C VAL A 691 43.57 17.76 20.07
N VAL A 692 44.14 17.95 21.26
CA VAL A 692 45.09 17.00 21.88
C VAL A 692 44.42 15.64 22.16
N GLU A 693 43.14 15.64 22.53
CA GLU A 693 42.38 14.42 22.80
C GLU A 693 42.02 13.61 21.53
N CYS A 694 42.03 14.25 20.35
CA CYS A 694 41.75 13.60 19.07
C CYS A 694 42.96 12.79 18.59
N HIS A 695 42.77 11.49 18.29
CA HIS A 695 43.86 10.65 17.78
C HIS A 695 44.28 11.03 16.34
N ALA A 696 43.35 11.62 15.57
CA ALA A 696 43.67 12.16 14.25
C ALA A 696 44.50 13.44 14.38
N MET A 697 45.74 13.44 13.87
CA MET A 697 46.59 14.63 13.82
C MET A 697 45.91 15.76 13.04
N VAL A 698 45.37 16.74 13.78
CA VAL A 698 44.88 18.00 13.21
C VAL A 698 46.04 18.70 12.52
N HIS A 699 45.77 19.37 11.40
CA HIS A 699 46.83 20.03 10.64
C HIS A 699 47.57 21.08 11.52
N PRO A 700 48.92 21.12 11.51
CA PRO A 700 49.71 22.05 12.32
C PRO A 700 49.31 23.51 12.16
N SER A 701 48.95 23.92 10.94
CA SER A 701 48.45 25.28 10.65
C SER A 701 47.28 25.68 11.55
N THR A 702 46.38 24.76 11.88
CA THR A 702 45.24 25.01 12.76
C THR A 702 45.72 25.33 14.17
N ILE A 703 46.65 24.54 14.71
CA ILE A 703 47.23 24.75 16.04
C ILE A 703 48.02 26.06 16.07
N PHE A 704 48.88 26.31 15.08
CA PHE A 704 49.64 27.56 14.98
C PHE A 704 48.73 28.78 14.91
N THR A 705 47.61 28.72 14.18
CA THR A 705 46.64 29.83 14.12
C THR A 705 46.01 30.11 15.50
N LEU A 706 45.61 29.06 16.23
CA LEU A 706 45.07 29.22 17.59
C LEU A 706 46.12 29.81 18.54
N VAL A 707 47.37 29.35 18.46
CA VAL A 707 48.47 29.83 19.30
C VAL A 707 48.84 31.27 18.99
N GLU A 708 48.93 31.63 17.70
CA GLU A 708 49.18 33.01 17.25
C GLU A 708 48.10 33.96 17.77
N HIS A 709 46.82 33.58 17.61
CA HIS A 709 45.73 34.42 18.07
C HIS A 709 45.71 34.55 19.60
N GLY A 710 45.92 33.45 20.32
CA GLY A 710 46.02 33.47 21.79
C GLY A 710 47.15 34.37 22.28
N THR A 711 48.32 34.30 21.63
CA THR A 711 49.50 35.13 21.95
C THR A 711 49.21 36.61 21.71
N SER A 712 48.58 36.94 20.57
CA SER A 712 48.17 38.31 20.22
C SER A 712 47.12 38.87 21.21
N LEU A 713 46.14 38.07 21.61
CA LEU A 713 45.12 38.45 22.59
C LEU A 713 45.71 38.68 23.98
N LEU A 714 46.68 37.86 24.42
CA LEU A 714 47.38 38.07 25.69
C LEU A 714 48.16 39.40 25.69
N LEU A 715 48.85 39.73 24.60
CA LEU A 715 49.52 41.02 24.44
C LEU A 715 48.52 42.18 24.46
N SER A 716 47.40 42.03 23.77
CA SER A 716 46.34 43.05 23.71
C SER A 716 45.68 43.27 25.07
N LEU A 717 45.33 42.20 25.79
CA LEU A 717 44.79 42.27 27.16
C LEU A 717 45.76 42.96 28.12
N ARG A 718 47.05 42.67 28.02
CA ARG A 718 48.07 43.37 28.81
C ARG A 718 48.09 44.87 28.50
N GLN A 719 48.05 45.25 27.23
CA GLN A 719 48.01 46.67 26.85
C GLN A 719 46.75 47.37 27.38
N LEU A 720 45.61 46.69 27.33
CA LEU A 720 44.34 47.19 27.84
C LEU A 720 44.33 47.32 29.38
N MET A 721 44.92 46.36 30.09
CA MET A 721 44.91 46.30 31.56
C MET A 721 46.05 47.08 32.23
N ARG A 722 46.94 47.71 31.45
CA ARG A 722 48.00 48.56 31.99
C ARG A 722 47.41 49.80 32.66
N VAL A 723 47.71 49.98 33.95
CA VAL A 723 47.36 51.20 34.67
C VAL A 723 48.17 52.37 34.08
N PRO A 724 47.56 53.52 33.69
CA PRO A 724 48.22 54.59 32.94
C PRO A 724 49.39 55.31 33.64
N GLY A 725 49.81 54.90 34.84
CA GLY A 725 50.87 55.56 35.61
C GLY A 725 51.95 54.63 36.16
N THR A 726 51.65 53.36 36.40
CA THR A 726 52.61 52.39 36.97
C THR A 726 53.10 51.38 35.93
N GLY A 727 52.37 51.18 34.83
CA GLY A 727 52.69 50.15 33.84
C GLY A 727 52.50 48.70 34.32
N GLU A 728 52.13 48.52 35.60
CA GLU A 728 51.88 47.23 36.22
C GLU A 728 50.42 46.79 35.97
N SER A 729 50.24 45.55 35.54
CA SER A 729 48.93 44.91 35.35
C SER A 729 48.89 43.64 36.20
N THR A 730 48.24 43.70 37.36
CA THR A 730 48.12 42.56 38.27
C THR A 730 47.10 41.53 37.78
N GLY A 731 46.05 41.96 37.08
CA GLY A 731 45.02 41.04 36.59
C GLY A 731 45.41 40.27 35.31
N SER A 732 46.22 40.87 34.40
CA SER A 732 46.61 40.17 33.17
C SER A 732 47.67 39.11 33.42
N ALA A 733 48.53 39.29 34.43
CA ALA A 733 49.55 38.30 34.80
C ALA A 733 48.92 36.96 35.19
N HIS A 734 47.78 36.97 35.89
CA HIS A 734 47.09 35.74 36.27
C HIS A 734 46.49 35.01 35.05
N VAL A 735 45.81 35.72 34.14
CA VAL A 735 45.26 35.13 32.91
C VAL A 735 46.37 34.58 32.02
N SER A 736 47.47 35.32 31.85
CA SER A 736 48.66 34.84 31.14
C SER A 736 49.25 33.59 31.80
N SER A 737 49.33 33.54 33.12
CA SER A 737 49.92 32.39 33.84
C SER A 737 49.15 31.08 33.64
N CYS A 738 47.85 31.14 33.38
CA CYS A 738 47.01 29.95 33.17
C CYS A 738 47.03 29.46 31.72
N VAL A 739 47.02 30.38 30.74
CA VAL A 739 46.86 30.03 29.32
C VAL A 739 48.22 29.86 28.61
N LEU A 740 49.25 30.62 28.98
CA LEU A 740 50.55 30.59 28.32
C LEU A 740 51.24 29.21 28.34
N PRO A 741 51.21 28.43 29.44
CA PRO A 741 51.80 27.08 29.44
C PRO A 741 51.16 26.17 28.40
N LEU A 742 49.83 26.22 28.25
CA LEU A 742 49.10 25.42 27.27
C LEU A 742 49.44 25.85 25.82
N LEU A 743 49.60 27.15 25.58
CA LEU A 743 50.00 27.67 24.27
C LEU A 743 51.40 27.19 23.88
N ILE A 744 52.35 27.19 24.83
CA ILE A 744 53.71 26.70 24.61
C ILE A 744 53.70 25.18 24.36
N GLU A 745 53.01 24.41 25.19
CA GLU A 745 52.90 22.95 25.04
C GLU A 745 52.29 22.57 23.70
N SER A 746 51.20 23.24 23.30
CA SER A 746 50.53 22.99 22.03
C SER A 746 51.42 23.36 20.83
N TYR A 747 52.18 24.45 20.94
CA TYR A 747 53.17 24.85 19.95
C TYR A 747 54.27 23.79 19.80
N GLU A 748 54.88 23.36 20.90
CA GLU A 748 55.95 22.36 20.88
C GLU A 748 55.49 21.04 20.26
N LEU A 749 54.31 20.54 20.67
CA LEU A 749 53.72 19.32 20.10
C LEU A 749 53.48 19.45 18.59
N ALA A 750 52.94 20.59 18.12
CA ALA A 750 52.70 20.81 16.70
C ALA A 750 54.01 20.93 15.89
N SER A 751 55.04 21.54 16.47
CA SER A 751 56.33 21.77 15.82
C SER A 751 57.16 20.50 15.70
N ILE A 752 57.15 19.62 16.70
CA ILE A 752 57.92 18.36 16.70
C ILE A 752 57.48 17.43 15.58
N HIS A 753 56.17 17.39 15.29
CA HIS A 753 55.63 16.34 14.42
C HIS A 753 55.57 16.69 12.92
N ASN A 754 55.68 17.95 12.50
CA ASN A 754 55.34 18.31 11.11
C ASN A 754 56.19 19.41 10.45
N VAL A 755 57.11 20.06 11.17
CA VAL A 755 57.86 21.22 10.64
C VAL A 755 58.94 20.81 9.61
N HIS A 756 59.38 19.55 9.60
CA HIS A 756 60.48 19.12 8.74
C HIS A 756 60.13 18.93 7.26
N HIS A 757 58.86 19.02 6.87
CA HIS A 757 58.42 18.72 5.50
C HIS A 757 57.79 19.89 4.74
N ASP A 758 57.50 21.02 5.39
CA ASP A 758 56.95 22.23 4.73
C ASP A 758 57.73 23.49 5.18
N PRO A 759 58.48 24.15 4.27
CA PRO A 759 59.28 25.33 4.61
C PRO A 759 58.43 26.51 5.12
N ASN A 760 57.18 26.64 4.66
CA ASN A 760 56.29 27.72 5.11
C ASN A 760 55.86 27.51 6.57
N LEU A 761 55.65 26.26 6.99
CA LEU A 761 55.36 25.92 8.39
C LEU A 761 56.58 26.11 9.29
N ALA A 762 57.79 25.89 8.78
CA ALA A 762 59.02 26.12 9.53
C ALA A 762 59.28 27.59 9.83
N ASP A 763 59.07 28.48 8.85
CA ASP A 763 59.22 29.92 9.07
C ASP A 763 58.13 30.46 9.99
N ARG A 764 56.88 30.00 9.82
CA ARG A 764 55.77 30.34 10.72
C ARG A 764 56.03 29.88 12.16
N SER A 765 56.54 28.67 12.35
CA SER A 765 56.93 28.15 13.67
C SER A 765 58.01 29.01 14.33
N ARG A 766 59.03 29.46 13.57
CA ARG A 766 60.10 30.31 14.10
C ARG A 766 59.56 31.67 14.57
N ALA A 767 58.73 32.31 13.76
CA ALA A 767 58.09 33.57 14.13
C ALA A 767 57.19 33.43 15.37
N LEU A 768 56.46 32.31 15.49
CA LEU A 768 55.61 32.03 16.64
C LEU A 768 56.42 31.82 17.92
N ALA A 769 57.58 31.16 17.84
CA ALA A 769 58.49 31.01 18.98
C ALA A 769 58.97 32.36 19.52
N GLU A 770 59.30 33.30 18.63
CA GLU A 770 59.70 34.66 19.01
C GLU A 770 58.55 35.42 19.69
N GLN A 771 57.32 35.28 19.19
CA GLN A 771 56.12 35.88 19.81
C GLN A 771 55.82 35.30 21.19
N LEU A 772 55.87 33.98 21.35
CA LEU A 772 55.67 33.30 22.64
C LEU A 772 56.75 33.69 23.64
N ALA A 773 58.02 33.77 23.21
CA ALA A 773 59.12 34.24 24.04
C ALA A 773 58.90 35.69 24.50
N HIS A 774 58.38 36.57 23.62
CA HIS A 774 58.05 37.94 23.98
C HIS A 774 56.91 38.01 25.02
N VAL A 775 55.86 37.19 24.87
CA VAL A 775 54.80 37.10 25.89
C VAL A 775 55.33 36.55 27.20
N HIS A 776 56.19 35.54 27.18
CA HIS A 776 56.79 34.96 28.38
C HIS A 776 57.68 35.96 29.14
N GLN A 777 58.61 36.62 28.43
CA GLN A 777 59.49 37.65 28.99
C GLN A 777 58.75 38.86 29.54
N THR A 778 57.58 39.17 28.99
CA THR A 778 56.78 40.26 29.50
C THR A 778 55.88 39.82 30.65
N SER A 779 55.40 38.57 30.68
CA SER A 779 54.42 38.08 31.68
C SER A 779 55.03 37.64 33.01
N ILE A 780 56.33 37.30 33.02
CA ILE A 780 57.17 37.17 34.23
C ILE A 780 57.76 38.53 34.56
#